data_AF-A0A9D1LMJ0-F1
#
_entry.id   AF-A0A9D1LMJ0-F1
#
_cell.length_a   1.000
_cell.length_b   1.000
_cell.length_c   1.000
_cell.angle_alpha   90.00
_cell.angle_beta   90.00
_cell.angle_gamma   90.00
#
_symmetry.space_group_name_H-M   'P 1'
#
loop_
_entity.id
_entity.type
_entity.pdbx_description
1 polymer ?
#
loop_
_entity_poly.entity_id
_entity_poly.type
_entity_poly.pdbx_seq_one_letter_code
_entity_poly.pdbx_strand_id
1 'polypeptide(L)'
;MKRIKAIVILLLGAAAAVLFALSSQKVVLDSAAEYTMDPNGALYLLSSDSTLTKVSADGRLEWTLTLPTESEDGNNVRYGQIASDRSGGLYITSQEYRRQVNAAGKSEEIILVERIEAYNGDGVRQDPVLTVDKTALSQYSTESYILKIQAHGDSLLAVCRNEGQYEIVQAEPYADQTPAVLASFRLETPNEEMQDYAALSDGTLVYTTKSGDLMAVSPGGEPYSLLPLIGEQSLPGRLSADETDSVYLTELRSGAFYSIDVAGGTFSRLYSATTVIDEENGISFGQVRGAAAAGDGEFCAVSIDTAQPYWVRFDADGQGTCMAQVRRGWNLMLAAGTVAVFVGTAAVLALLLWVLTRLGRRSMLTGRIILHFLPALLLVLAALGIAVLYVGTAERRDRWNDSLAAAARTAAGLLSQSAQQNVGVLTGENGRQALAELMEAAAVQAQSVSGVQDVGLILYALQNDEYYGLYATSQRDAFYSAGFMAPLDSELPADTVQAIADCAQSGGSVELYHNGSKYTGYFQPIQTDAGETVALVEARSEAAPALSGEYTLAFVVCVAGGAAAVIVFLWLLYVLVRAFRPLQELGRCIAEIGAGNWSVKARITSKDELAEIGSSFNQMTEKLNQYISNMVLLNNEYIKFVPRELFQLMGKTKVTDVHLHDKSVRSISLLYVNFQAEGTALDSEAYFDLMNEQFDRIFDLVEKNRGIIERF
;
A
#
# COMPACT_ATOMS: atom_id res chain seq x y z
N MET A 1 -14.29 32.13 -18.03
CA MET A 1 -13.14 31.49 -17.34
C MET A 1 -13.38 31.13 -15.87
N LYS A 2 -13.82 32.03 -14.96
CA LYS A 2 -14.02 31.67 -13.53
C LYS A 2 -15.04 30.54 -13.30
N ARG A 3 -16.18 30.56 -14.01
CA ARG A 3 -17.21 29.49 -13.93
C ARG A 3 -16.71 28.14 -14.42
N ILE A 4 -15.94 28.12 -15.52
CA ILE A 4 -15.33 26.89 -16.07
C ILE A 4 -14.37 26.26 -15.05
N LYS A 5 -13.55 27.07 -14.36
CA LYS A 5 -12.63 26.57 -13.32
C LYS A 5 -13.38 25.97 -12.11
N ALA A 6 -14.47 26.59 -11.69
CA ALA A 6 -15.29 26.05 -10.59
C ALA A 6 -15.96 24.73 -10.97
N ILE A 7 -16.47 24.62 -12.21
CA ILE A 7 -17.08 23.38 -12.73
C ILE A 7 -16.04 22.25 -12.79
N VAL A 8 -14.82 22.53 -13.26
CA VAL A 8 -13.75 21.53 -13.31
C VAL A 8 -13.35 21.03 -11.91
N ILE A 9 -13.26 21.93 -10.92
CA ILE A 9 -12.97 21.53 -9.53
C ILE A 9 -14.09 20.64 -8.96
N LEU A 10 -15.35 21.00 -9.21
CA LEU A 10 -16.50 20.22 -8.74
C LEU A 10 -16.57 18.84 -9.42
N LEU A 11 -16.30 18.76 -10.73
CA LEU A 11 -16.28 17.49 -11.46
C LEU A 11 -15.13 16.59 -11.00
N LEU A 12 -13.93 17.14 -10.78
CA LEU A 12 -12.79 16.38 -10.28
C LEU A 12 -13.00 15.93 -8.83
N GLY A 13 -13.59 16.78 -7.99
CA GLY A 13 -13.98 16.40 -6.64
C GLY A 13 -15.03 15.28 -6.65
N ALA A 14 -16.03 15.37 -7.52
CA ALA A 14 -17.09 14.35 -7.65
C ALA A 14 -16.51 13.03 -8.15
N ALA A 15 -15.63 13.05 -9.16
CA ALA A 15 -14.94 11.88 -9.64
C ALA A 15 -14.10 11.21 -8.54
N ALA A 16 -13.35 12.00 -7.77
CA ALA A 16 -12.57 11.48 -6.63
C ALA A 16 -13.47 10.85 -5.54
N ALA A 17 -14.63 11.46 -5.26
CA ALA A 17 -15.59 10.93 -4.30
C ALA A 17 -16.26 9.63 -4.78
N VAL A 18 -16.60 9.53 -6.07
CA VAL A 18 -17.15 8.30 -6.67
C VAL A 18 -16.10 7.18 -6.66
N LEU A 19 -14.85 7.49 -7.03
CA LEU A 19 -13.75 6.52 -6.97
C LEU A 19 -13.53 6.04 -5.53
N PHE A 20 -13.52 6.95 -4.55
CA PHE A 20 -13.42 6.61 -3.14
C PHE A 20 -14.60 5.77 -2.66
N ALA A 21 -15.83 6.09 -3.07
CA ALA A 21 -17.02 5.31 -2.73
C ALA A 21 -16.92 3.88 -3.26
N LEU A 22 -16.56 3.72 -4.54
CA LEU A 22 -16.41 2.41 -5.18
C LEU A 22 -15.27 1.60 -4.56
N SER A 23 -14.14 2.24 -4.25
CA SER A 23 -13.00 1.55 -3.62
C SER A 23 -13.28 1.18 -2.17
N SER A 24 -14.00 2.02 -1.42
CA SER A 24 -14.30 1.78 0.00
C SER A 24 -15.45 0.80 0.24
N GLN A 25 -16.26 0.53 -0.79
CA GLN A 25 -17.30 -0.50 -0.76
C GLN A 25 -16.76 -1.91 -0.99
N LYS A 26 -15.66 -2.06 -1.73
CA LYS A 26 -15.03 -3.36 -1.89
C LYS A 26 -14.42 -3.80 -0.58
N VAL A 27 -14.84 -4.96 -0.10
CA VAL A 27 -14.17 -5.67 0.99
C VAL A 27 -13.29 -6.70 0.34
N VAL A 28 -11.98 -6.57 0.54
CA VAL A 28 -11.09 -7.68 0.29
C VAL A 28 -11.38 -8.68 1.39
N LEU A 29 -11.86 -9.85 1.02
CA LEU A 29 -11.89 -10.96 1.96
C LEU A 29 -10.44 -11.35 2.16
N ASP A 30 -9.93 -11.10 3.37
CA ASP A 30 -8.68 -11.68 3.79
C ASP A 30 -8.83 -13.21 3.75
N SER A 31 -7.70 -13.87 3.62
CA SER A 31 -7.70 -15.30 3.43
C SER A 31 -8.22 -16.03 4.66
N ALA A 32 -9.41 -16.62 4.50
CA ALA A 32 -10.01 -17.42 5.53
C ALA A 32 -9.16 -18.67 5.76
N ALA A 33 -8.74 -18.88 7.00
CA ALA A 33 -8.12 -20.13 7.44
C ALA A 33 -9.15 -21.26 7.44
N GLU A 34 -10.38 -20.96 7.86
CA GLU A 34 -11.52 -21.87 7.79
C GLU A 34 -12.79 -21.12 7.38
N TYR A 35 -13.74 -21.83 6.77
CA TYR A 35 -15.04 -21.29 6.37
C TYR A 35 -16.16 -22.30 6.54
N THR A 36 -17.39 -21.80 6.60
CA THR A 36 -18.60 -22.62 6.52
C THR A 36 -19.73 -21.79 5.92
N MET A 37 -20.73 -22.44 5.35
CA MET A 37 -21.96 -21.79 4.89
C MET A 37 -23.14 -22.42 5.63
N ASP A 38 -24.07 -21.58 6.10
CA ASP A 38 -25.33 -22.09 6.63
C ASP A 38 -26.30 -22.45 5.49
N PRO A 39 -27.33 -23.29 5.74
CA PRO A 39 -28.37 -23.60 4.75
C PRO A 39 -29.11 -22.36 4.20
N ASN A 40 -29.07 -21.23 4.91
CA ASN A 40 -29.68 -19.97 4.43
C ASN A 40 -28.78 -19.24 3.42
N GLY A 41 -27.54 -19.70 3.22
CA GLY A 41 -26.56 -19.14 2.30
C GLY A 41 -25.67 -18.06 2.87
N ALA A 42 -25.68 -17.83 4.19
CA ALA A 42 -24.70 -16.94 4.78
C ALA A 42 -23.34 -17.66 4.88
N LEU A 43 -22.30 -16.97 4.44
CA LEU A 43 -20.92 -17.42 4.50
C LEU A 43 -20.26 -16.86 5.76
N TYR A 44 -19.66 -17.76 6.55
CA TYR A 44 -18.87 -17.42 7.72
C TYR A 44 -17.40 -17.74 7.45
N LEU A 45 -16.54 -16.76 7.70
CA LEU A 45 -15.11 -16.84 7.43
C LEU A 45 -14.32 -16.58 8.71
N LEU A 46 -13.44 -17.50 9.07
CA LEU A 46 -12.46 -17.31 10.14
C LEU A 46 -11.10 -17.03 9.51
N SER A 47 -10.60 -15.81 9.66
CA SER A 47 -9.30 -15.37 9.15
C SER A 47 -8.17 -15.79 10.09
N SER A 48 -6.95 -15.89 9.57
CA SER A 48 -5.75 -16.31 10.32
C SER A 48 -5.38 -15.37 11.47
N ASP A 49 -5.82 -14.11 11.42
CA ASP A 49 -5.70 -13.10 12.48
C ASP A 49 -6.78 -13.23 13.57
N SER A 50 -7.53 -14.34 13.59
CA SER A 50 -8.67 -14.58 14.48
C SER A 50 -9.83 -13.61 14.26
N THR A 51 -9.98 -13.06 13.06
CA THR A 51 -11.15 -12.26 12.68
C THR A 51 -12.24 -13.12 12.04
N LEU A 52 -13.41 -13.10 12.65
CA LEU A 52 -14.61 -13.76 12.18
C LEU A 52 -15.47 -12.80 11.34
N THR A 53 -15.89 -13.22 10.17
CA THR A 53 -16.68 -12.39 9.24
C THR A 53 -17.90 -13.14 8.75
N LYS A 54 -19.06 -12.47 8.78
CA LYS A 54 -20.31 -12.96 8.16
C LYS A 54 -20.65 -12.18 6.91
N VAL A 55 -20.97 -12.91 5.85
CA VAL A 55 -21.42 -12.39 4.56
C VAL A 55 -22.78 -13.02 4.26
N SER A 56 -23.77 -12.21 3.89
CA SER A 56 -25.08 -12.73 3.48
C SER A 56 -25.06 -13.39 2.11
N ALA A 57 -26.08 -14.18 1.77
CA ALA A 57 -26.24 -14.89 0.51
C ALA A 57 -26.09 -14.03 -0.77
N ASP A 58 -26.38 -12.72 -0.68
CA ASP A 58 -26.22 -11.75 -1.76
C ASP A 58 -24.84 -11.08 -1.82
N GLY A 59 -23.87 -11.53 -1.02
CA GLY A 59 -22.49 -11.01 -1.01
C GLY A 59 -22.31 -9.71 -0.22
N ARG A 60 -23.20 -9.38 0.72
CA ARG A 60 -23.07 -8.18 1.57
C ARG A 60 -22.40 -8.52 2.89
N LEU A 61 -21.39 -7.75 3.27
CA LEU A 61 -20.77 -7.85 4.60
C LEU A 61 -21.78 -7.46 5.67
N GLU A 62 -22.12 -8.40 6.56
CA GLU A 62 -23.07 -8.14 7.67
C GLU A 62 -22.34 -7.65 8.91
N TRP A 63 -21.33 -8.39 9.36
CA TRP A 63 -20.52 -8.03 10.51
C TRP A 63 -19.13 -8.67 10.45
N THR A 64 -18.21 -8.09 11.23
CA THR A 64 -16.85 -8.56 11.44
C THR A 64 -16.56 -8.47 12.93
N LEU A 65 -16.05 -9.56 13.52
CA LEU A 65 -15.77 -9.71 14.94
C LEU A 65 -14.34 -10.20 15.11
N THR A 66 -13.47 -9.42 15.74
CA THR A 66 -12.12 -9.87 16.11
C THR A 66 -12.20 -10.63 17.43
N LEU A 67 -11.78 -11.90 17.38
CA LEU A 67 -11.77 -12.78 18.55
C LEU A 67 -10.52 -12.52 19.42
N PRO A 68 -10.60 -12.68 20.74
CA PRO A 68 -9.47 -12.45 21.63
C PRO A 68 -8.37 -13.50 21.42
N THR A 69 -7.13 -13.06 21.22
CA THR A 69 -5.96 -13.94 21.07
C THR A 69 -5.30 -14.27 22.42
N GLU A 70 -5.77 -13.67 23.51
CA GLU A 70 -5.28 -13.87 24.87
C GLU A 70 -6.49 -14.01 25.81
N SER A 71 -6.42 -15.00 26.70
CA SER A 71 -7.43 -15.27 27.72
C SER A 71 -7.35 -14.27 28.87
N GLU A 72 -8.36 -14.25 29.75
CA GLU A 72 -8.35 -13.41 30.96
C GLU A 72 -7.15 -13.71 31.89
N ASP A 73 -6.65 -14.94 31.85
CA ASP A 73 -5.51 -15.42 32.63
C ASP A 73 -4.14 -15.17 31.94
N GLY A 74 -4.13 -14.50 30.79
CA GLY A 74 -2.91 -14.18 30.04
C GLY A 74 -2.31 -15.36 29.25
N ASN A 75 -3.07 -16.44 29.06
CA ASN A 75 -2.68 -17.56 28.19
C ASN A 75 -3.07 -17.27 26.73
N ASN A 76 -2.32 -17.82 25.77
CA ASN A 76 -2.62 -17.64 24.35
C ASN A 76 -3.89 -18.41 23.99
N VAL A 77 -4.69 -17.84 23.09
CA VAL A 77 -5.89 -18.48 22.54
C VAL A 77 -5.72 -18.61 21.04
N ARG A 78 -6.01 -19.80 20.52
CA ARG A 78 -6.13 -20.03 19.08
C ARG A 78 -7.50 -20.60 18.75
N TYR A 79 -7.97 -20.30 17.54
CA TYR A 79 -9.23 -20.79 17.00
C TYR A 79 -8.95 -21.77 15.86
N GLY A 80 -9.86 -22.72 15.67
CA GLY A 80 -9.73 -23.78 14.68
C GLY A 80 -10.93 -23.86 13.76
N GLN A 81 -11.60 -25.01 13.77
CA GLN A 81 -12.70 -25.32 12.88
C GLN A 81 -13.93 -24.46 13.16
N ILE A 82 -14.75 -24.32 12.12
CA ILE A 82 -16.01 -23.59 12.15
C ILE A 82 -17.12 -24.46 11.57
N ALA A 83 -18.30 -24.44 12.19
CA ALA A 83 -19.50 -25.09 11.70
C ALA A 83 -20.70 -24.19 11.94
N SER A 84 -21.68 -24.21 11.03
CA SER A 84 -22.95 -23.48 11.20
C SER A 84 -24.13 -24.42 11.07
N ASP A 85 -25.14 -24.22 11.91
CA ASP A 85 -26.39 -24.98 11.86
C ASP A 85 -27.45 -24.32 10.96
N ARG A 86 -28.59 -24.99 10.82
CA ARG A 86 -29.73 -24.53 10.01
C ARG A 86 -30.39 -23.25 10.54
N SER A 87 -30.35 -23.06 11.85
CA SER A 87 -30.89 -21.89 12.53
C SER A 87 -29.97 -20.66 12.45
N GLY A 88 -28.78 -20.81 11.84
CA GLY A 88 -27.79 -19.74 11.68
C GLY A 88 -26.92 -19.54 12.93
N GLY A 89 -26.92 -20.50 13.85
CA GLY A 89 -25.96 -20.61 14.95
C GLY A 89 -24.59 -20.99 14.40
N LEU A 90 -23.55 -20.44 15.01
CA LEU A 90 -22.17 -20.59 14.57
C LEU A 90 -21.31 -21.13 15.71
N TYR A 91 -20.55 -22.18 15.41
CA TYR A 91 -19.73 -22.91 16.36
C TYR A 91 -18.27 -22.86 15.94
N ILE A 92 -17.38 -22.55 16.87
CA ILE A 92 -15.94 -22.41 16.62
C ILE A 92 -15.17 -23.18 17.68
N THR A 93 -14.19 -23.99 17.28
CA THR A 93 -13.29 -24.61 18.25
C THR A 93 -12.24 -23.59 18.73
N SER A 94 -12.02 -23.52 20.03
CA SER A 94 -10.96 -22.69 20.62
C SER A 94 -10.10 -23.49 21.59
N GLN A 95 -8.82 -23.16 21.62
CA GLN A 95 -7.84 -23.78 22.51
C GLN A 95 -7.05 -22.70 23.24
N GLU A 96 -7.08 -22.77 24.56
CA GLU A 96 -6.25 -21.96 25.43
C GLU A 96 -4.97 -22.73 25.75
N TYR A 97 -3.81 -22.15 25.46
CA TYR A 97 -2.53 -22.85 25.55
C TYR A 97 -1.39 -21.98 26.07
N ARG A 98 -0.37 -22.64 26.60
CA ARG A 98 0.86 -22.02 27.10
C ARG A 98 2.08 -22.66 26.46
N ARG A 99 3.02 -21.83 25.99
CA ARG A 99 4.33 -22.29 25.53
C ARG A 99 5.27 -22.51 26.69
N GLN A 100 5.94 -23.65 26.72
CA GLN A 100 6.96 -23.98 27.71
C GLN A 100 8.10 -24.75 27.04
N VAL A 101 9.31 -24.66 27.60
CA VAL A 101 10.43 -25.50 27.18
C VAL A 101 10.45 -26.76 28.04
N ASN A 102 10.40 -27.92 27.40
CA ASN A 102 10.43 -29.22 28.07
C ASN A 102 11.84 -29.56 28.60
N ALA A 103 11.96 -30.67 29.34
CA ALA A 103 13.23 -31.10 29.92
C ALA A 103 14.33 -31.43 28.87
N ALA A 104 13.94 -31.67 27.62
CA ALA A 104 14.84 -31.91 26.49
C ALA A 104 15.26 -30.62 25.77
N GLY A 105 14.84 -29.44 26.26
CA GLY A 105 15.14 -28.15 25.64
C GLY A 105 14.27 -27.82 24.42
N LYS A 106 13.23 -28.61 24.14
CA LYS A 106 12.28 -28.40 23.03
C LYS A 106 11.11 -27.54 23.51
N SER A 107 10.69 -26.57 22.69
CA SER A 107 9.47 -25.80 22.95
C SER A 107 8.24 -26.67 22.70
N GLU A 108 7.31 -26.70 23.64
CA GLU A 108 6.04 -27.42 23.57
C GLU A 108 4.87 -26.48 23.93
N GLU A 109 3.71 -26.75 23.35
CA GLU A 109 2.46 -26.04 23.61
C GLU A 109 1.55 -26.92 24.46
N ILE A 110 1.32 -26.52 25.71
CA ILE A 110 0.46 -27.23 26.65
C ILE A 110 -0.95 -26.67 26.53
N ILE A 111 -1.91 -27.54 26.24
CA ILE A 111 -3.32 -27.18 26.11
C ILE A 111 -3.95 -27.20 27.51
N LEU A 112 -4.54 -26.07 27.90
CA LEU A 112 -5.13 -25.86 29.22
C LEU A 112 -6.65 -26.07 29.20
N VAL A 113 -7.31 -25.47 28.21
CA VAL A 113 -8.76 -25.55 28.05
C VAL A 113 -9.10 -25.64 26.57
N GLU A 114 -10.06 -26.49 26.22
CA GLU A 114 -10.64 -26.55 24.88
C GLU A 114 -12.13 -26.29 24.95
N ARG A 115 -12.66 -25.51 24.01
CA ARG A 115 -14.09 -25.13 23.98
C ARG A 115 -14.65 -25.23 22.57
N ILE A 116 -15.93 -25.58 22.48
CA ILE A 116 -16.77 -25.28 21.32
C ILE A 116 -17.51 -24.00 21.66
N GLU A 117 -17.00 -22.88 21.18
CA GLU A 117 -17.59 -21.55 21.35
C GLU A 117 -18.83 -21.43 20.46
N ALA A 118 -19.92 -20.88 21.00
CA ALA A 118 -21.16 -20.65 20.26
C ALA A 118 -21.42 -19.16 20.06
N TYR A 119 -21.90 -18.81 18.88
CA TYR A 119 -22.32 -17.47 18.49
C TYR A 119 -23.67 -17.54 17.79
N ASN A 120 -24.55 -16.59 18.08
CA ASN A 120 -25.75 -16.41 17.30
C ASN A 120 -25.41 -15.87 15.90
N GLY A 121 -26.35 -15.95 14.97
CA GLY A 121 -26.17 -15.43 13.61
C GLY A 121 -25.90 -13.92 13.52
N ASP A 122 -26.11 -13.16 14.59
CA ASP A 122 -25.77 -11.73 14.70
C ASP A 122 -24.35 -11.47 15.28
N GLY A 123 -23.60 -12.53 15.59
CA GLY A 123 -22.25 -12.48 16.14
C GLY A 123 -22.20 -12.35 17.67
N VAL A 124 -23.34 -12.42 18.37
CA VAL A 124 -23.37 -12.38 19.84
C VAL A 124 -22.96 -13.74 20.43
N ARG A 125 -21.87 -13.74 21.19
CA ARG A 125 -21.37 -14.92 21.90
C ARG A 125 -22.41 -15.47 22.88
N GLN A 126 -22.60 -16.78 22.86
CA GLN A 126 -23.43 -17.57 23.78
C GLN A 126 -22.54 -18.39 24.74
N ASP A 127 -23.18 -19.13 25.64
CA ASP A 127 -22.46 -20.12 26.45
C ASP A 127 -21.85 -21.21 25.55
N PRO A 128 -20.60 -21.64 25.82
CA PRO A 128 -19.94 -22.65 25.00
C PRO A 128 -20.70 -23.99 25.08
N VAL A 129 -20.86 -24.64 23.93
CA VAL A 129 -21.58 -25.93 23.81
C VAL A 129 -20.86 -27.04 24.57
N LEU A 130 -19.53 -27.00 24.54
CA LEU A 130 -18.67 -27.96 25.22
C LEU A 130 -17.46 -27.21 25.77
N THR A 131 -17.09 -27.51 27.02
CA THR A 131 -15.87 -27.02 27.65
C THR A 131 -15.14 -28.17 28.30
N VAL A 132 -13.87 -28.34 27.94
CA VAL A 132 -12.98 -29.37 28.46
C VAL A 132 -11.82 -28.69 29.18
N ASP A 133 -11.86 -28.72 30.51
CA ASP A 133 -10.80 -28.20 31.36
C ASP A 133 -9.76 -29.29 31.62
N LYS A 134 -8.54 -29.06 31.13
CA LYS A 134 -7.40 -29.98 31.27
C LYS A 134 -6.47 -29.59 32.41
N THR A 135 -6.73 -28.49 33.12
CA THR A 135 -5.86 -27.99 34.21
C THR A 135 -5.89 -28.87 35.45
N ALA A 136 -6.99 -29.58 35.68
CA ALA A 136 -7.17 -30.49 36.81
C ALA A 136 -6.48 -31.86 36.63
N LEU A 137 -6.09 -32.20 35.40
CA LEU A 137 -5.33 -33.42 35.10
C LEU A 137 -3.86 -33.17 35.48
N SER A 138 -3.28 -34.06 36.28
CA SER A 138 -1.89 -33.95 36.75
C SER A 138 -0.82 -34.14 35.66
N GLN A 139 -1.24 -34.17 34.38
CA GLN A 139 -0.40 -34.36 33.22
C GLN A 139 -0.66 -33.26 32.20
N TYR A 140 0.41 -32.54 31.88
CA TYR A 140 0.52 -31.63 30.74
C TYR A 140 0.02 -32.31 29.46
N SER A 141 -1.18 -31.95 28.99
CA SER A 141 -1.73 -32.50 27.76
C SER A 141 -1.33 -31.62 26.58
N THR A 142 -0.58 -32.18 25.65
CA THR A 142 -0.25 -31.57 24.35
C THR A 142 -1.19 -32.04 23.24
N GLU A 143 -2.05 -33.02 23.54
CA GLU A 143 -3.01 -33.59 22.58
C GLU A 143 -4.35 -32.86 22.65
N SER A 144 -4.96 -32.62 21.49
CA SER A 144 -6.29 -32.01 21.39
C SER A 144 -7.39 -33.04 21.70
N TYR A 145 -8.39 -32.65 22.49
CA TYR A 145 -9.58 -33.47 22.74
C TYR A 145 -10.57 -33.34 21.59
N ILE A 146 -10.84 -32.13 21.11
CA ILE A 146 -11.79 -31.91 20.00
C ILE A 146 -11.02 -32.04 18.69
N LEU A 147 -11.37 -33.05 17.87
CA LEU A 147 -10.71 -33.32 16.59
C LEU A 147 -11.50 -32.76 15.41
N LYS A 148 -12.83 -32.93 15.43
CA LYS A 148 -13.71 -32.38 14.39
C LYS A 148 -15.07 -31.96 14.93
N ILE A 149 -15.63 -30.87 14.42
CA ILE A 149 -17.03 -30.47 14.65
C ILE A 149 -17.81 -30.42 13.33
N GLN A 150 -19.09 -30.81 13.35
CA GLN A 150 -19.99 -30.83 12.20
C GLN A 150 -21.41 -30.50 12.66
N ALA A 151 -22.12 -29.67 11.90
CA ALA A 151 -23.55 -29.47 12.12
C ALA A 151 -24.34 -30.64 11.53
N HIS A 152 -25.36 -31.09 12.24
CA HIS A 152 -26.30 -32.12 11.79
C HIS A 152 -27.72 -31.58 12.05
N GLY A 153 -28.26 -30.86 11.07
CA GLY A 153 -29.50 -30.09 11.23
C GLY A 153 -29.34 -28.95 12.24
N ASP A 154 -30.05 -29.03 13.36
CA ASP A 154 -29.95 -28.09 14.50
C ASP A 154 -29.08 -28.64 15.65
N SER A 155 -28.57 -29.87 15.52
CA SER A 155 -27.68 -30.53 16.48
C SER A 155 -26.22 -30.39 16.04
N LEU A 156 -25.29 -30.59 16.96
CA LEU A 156 -23.85 -30.57 16.68
C LEU A 156 -23.24 -31.93 16.99
N LEU A 157 -22.51 -32.51 16.04
CA LEU A 157 -21.69 -33.70 16.24
C LEU A 157 -20.22 -33.30 16.34
N ALA A 158 -19.52 -33.85 17.32
CA ALA A 158 -18.09 -33.67 17.51
C ALA A 158 -17.38 -35.02 17.59
N VAL A 159 -16.29 -35.17 16.84
CA VAL A 159 -15.34 -36.27 17.00
C VAL A 159 -14.29 -35.83 18.01
N CYS A 160 -14.22 -36.56 19.11
CA CYS A 160 -13.34 -36.27 20.22
C CYS A 160 -12.36 -37.43 20.48
N ARG A 161 -11.25 -37.15 21.17
CA ARG A 161 -10.28 -38.17 21.58
C ARG A 161 -9.89 -37.99 23.05
N ASN A 162 -10.12 -39.05 23.82
CA ASN A 162 -9.92 -39.10 25.26
C ASN A 162 -9.01 -40.28 25.62
N GLU A 163 -7.81 -40.03 26.12
CA GLU A 163 -6.86 -41.09 26.54
C GLU A 163 -6.66 -42.22 25.50
N GLY A 164 -6.66 -41.85 24.20
CA GLY A 164 -6.52 -42.78 23.08
C GLY A 164 -7.80 -43.49 22.63
N GLN A 165 -8.96 -43.17 23.21
CA GLN A 165 -10.28 -43.60 22.77
C GLN A 165 -10.94 -42.47 21.96
N TYR A 166 -11.51 -42.81 20.81
CA TYR A 166 -12.31 -41.89 20.01
C TYR A 166 -13.75 -41.89 20.52
N GLU A 167 -14.36 -40.73 20.62
CA GLU A 167 -15.72 -40.53 21.11
C GLU A 167 -16.49 -39.70 20.08
N ILE A 168 -17.72 -40.10 19.74
CA ILE A 168 -18.66 -39.23 19.02
C ILE A 168 -19.56 -38.59 20.06
N VAL A 169 -19.47 -37.27 20.16
CA VAL A 169 -20.23 -36.46 21.10
C VAL A 169 -21.31 -35.72 20.33
N GLN A 170 -22.57 -35.91 20.72
CA GLN A 170 -23.68 -35.10 20.25
C GLN A 170 -23.99 -34.01 21.26
N ALA A 171 -24.15 -32.79 20.78
CA ALA A 171 -24.66 -31.68 21.55
C ALA A 171 -25.91 -31.11 20.89
N GLU A 172 -26.81 -30.60 21.71
CA GLU A 172 -28.05 -29.97 21.28
C GLU A 172 -28.03 -28.49 21.72
N PRO A 173 -27.45 -27.58 20.92
CA PRO A 173 -27.18 -26.20 21.34
C PRO A 173 -28.42 -25.41 21.78
N TYR A 174 -29.59 -25.80 21.27
CA TYR A 174 -30.88 -25.17 21.58
C TYR A 174 -31.65 -25.87 22.71
N ALA A 175 -31.16 -27.01 23.20
CA ALA A 175 -31.74 -27.73 24.32
C ALA A 175 -30.91 -27.54 25.59
N ASP A 176 -31.57 -27.50 26.74
CA ASP A 176 -30.90 -27.52 28.05
C ASP A 176 -30.46 -28.96 28.41
N GLN A 177 -29.67 -29.56 27.52
CA GLN A 177 -29.14 -30.92 27.65
C GLN A 177 -27.62 -30.88 27.55
N THR A 178 -26.95 -31.56 28.48
CA THR A 178 -25.50 -31.71 28.43
C THR A 178 -25.11 -32.56 27.22
N PRO A 179 -23.98 -32.25 26.54
CA PRO A 179 -23.47 -33.08 25.46
C PRO A 179 -23.35 -34.56 25.89
N ALA A 180 -23.78 -35.47 25.02
CA ALA A 180 -23.81 -36.90 25.27
C ALA A 180 -22.87 -37.65 24.34
N VAL A 181 -22.16 -38.65 24.86
CA VAL A 181 -21.34 -39.56 24.04
C VAL A 181 -22.26 -40.60 23.41
N LEU A 182 -22.38 -40.57 22.08
CA LEU A 182 -23.17 -41.54 21.30
C LEU A 182 -22.47 -42.89 21.17
N ALA A 183 -21.18 -42.84 20.86
CA ALA A 183 -20.37 -44.01 20.64
C ALA A 183 -18.91 -43.75 21.01
N SER A 184 -18.18 -44.82 21.30
CA SER A 184 -16.75 -44.71 21.57
C SER A 184 -15.98 -45.93 21.06
N PHE A 185 -14.75 -45.70 20.60
CA PHE A 185 -13.96 -46.65 19.83
C PHE A 185 -12.51 -46.62 20.25
N ARG A 186 -11.85 -47.77 20.28
CA ARG A 186 -10.40 -47.84 20.32
C ARG A 186 -9.91 -48.34 18.97
N LEU A 187 -9.28 -47.46 18.21
CA LEU A 187 -8.76 -47.77 16.89
C LEU A 187 -7.32 -48.24 17.01
N GLU A 188 -6.94 -49.24 16.20
CA GLU A 188 -5.55 -49.70 16.09
C GLU A 188 -4.68 -48.70 15.32
N THR A 189 -5.30 -47.89 14.45
CA THR A 189 -4.62 -46.86 13.67
C THR A 189 -4.05 -45.76 14.58
N PRO A 190 -2.74 -45.46 14.50
CA PRO A 190 -2.12 -44.38 15.25
C PRO A 190 -2.77 -43.03 14.95
N ASN A 191 -2.89 -42.15 15.95
CA ASN A 191 -3.44 -40.80 15.76
C ASN A 191 -2.64 -39.97 14.74
N GLU A 192 -1.33 -40.18 14.67
CA GLU A 192 -0.46 -39.49 13.72
C GLU A 192 -0.73 -39.89 12.26
N GLU A 193 -1.33 -41.06 12.04
CA GLU A 193 -1.74 -41.57 10.73
C GLU A 193 -3.14 -41.11 10.33
N MET A 194 -3.92 -40.53 11.25
CA MET A 194 -5.24 -40.00 10.92
C MET A 194 -5.14 -38.71 10.09
N GLN A 195 -6.07 -38.54 9.15
CA GLN A 195 -6.11 -37.39 8.24
C GLN A 195 -7.36 -36.55 8.43
N ASP A 196 -8.55 -37.16 8.32
CA ASP A 196 -9.81 -36.46 8.55
C ASP A 196 -10.91 -37.41 9.06
N TYR A 197 -12.00 -36.85 9.57
CA TYR A 197 -13.08 -37.59 10.23
C TYR A 197 -14.46 -37.17 9.73
N ALA A 198 -15.46 -38.04 9.87
CA ALA A 198 -16.88 -37.72 9.79
C ALA A 198 -17.66 -38.55 10.81
N ALA A 199 -18.58 -37.89 11.51
CA ALA A 199 -19.45 -38.51 12.50
C ALA A 199 -20.87 -38.53 11.97
N LEU A 200 -21.55 -39.67 12.14
CA LEU A 200 -22.95 -39.85 11.78
C LEU A 200 -23.83 -39.87 13.03
N SER A 201 -25.12 -39.57 12.87
CA SER A 201 -26.09 -39.50 13.97
C SER A 201 -26.35 -40.84 14.66
N ASP A 202 -26.10 -41.95 13.96
CA ASP A 202 -26.18 -43.31 14.50
C ASP A 202 -24.95 -43.69 15.36
N GLY A 203 -23.97 -42.78 15.48
CA GLY A 203 -22.72 -42.99 16.19
C GLY A 203 -21.66 -43.71 15.36
N THR A 204 -21.81 -43.86 14.05
CA THR A 204 -20.76 -44.38 13.16
C THR A 204 -19.67 -43.32 12.94
N LEU A 205 -18.41 -43.73 13.08
CA LEU A 205 -17.24 -42.92 12.75
C LEU A 205 -16.68 -43.33 11.39
N VAL A 206 -16.58 -42.39 10.47
CA VAL A 206 -15.86 -42.54 9.20
C VAL A 206 -14.57 -41.73 9.27
N TYR A 207 -13.46 -42.29 8.81
CA TYR A 207 -12.18 -41.60 8.86
C TYR A 207 -11.30 -41.94 7.67
N THR A 208 -10.43 -40.99 7.31
CA THR A 208 -9.36 -41.19 6.35
C THR A 208 -8.01 -41.22 7.05
N THR A 209 -7.09 -41.98 6.48
CA THR A 209 -5.70 -42.05 6.96
C THR A 209 -4.77 -41.38 5.97
N LYS A 210 -3.62 -40.92 6.45
CA LYS A 210 -2.53 -40.43 5.62
C LYS A 210 -1.97 -41.53 4.71
N SER A 211 -2.29 -42.81 4.88
CA SER A 211 -1.98 -43.85 3.89
C SER A 211 -2.96 -43.90 2.72
N GLY A 212 -4.05 -43.13 2.77
CA GLY A 212 -5.12 -43.13 1.77
C GLY A 212 -6.22 -44.14 2.04
N ASP A 213 -6.29 -44.71 3.25
CA ASP A 213 -7.39 -45.61 3.61
C ASP A 213 -8.66 -44.81 3.89
N LEU A 214 -9.82 -45.38 3.55
CA LEU A 214 -11.14 -44.88 3.92
C LEU A 214 -11.85 -45.96 4.72
N MET A 215 -12.09 -45.69 5.99
CA MET A 215 -12.58 -46.67 6.95
C MET A 215 -13.84 -46.17 7.65
N ALA A 216 -14.72 -47.10 8.02
CA ALA A 216 -15.89 -46.83 8.85
C ALA A 216 -15.93 -47.81 10.03
N VAL A 217 -16.42 -47.33 11.17
CA VAL A 217 -16.66 -48.15 12.36
C VAL A 217 -17.99 -47.75 13.00
N SER A 218 -18.93 -48.70 13.01
CA SER A 218 -20.23 -48.52 13.64
C SER A 218 -20.17 -48.95 15.13
N PRO A 219 -21.09 -48.47 15.99
CA PRO A 219 -21.08 -48.80 17.41
C PRO A 219 -21.07 -50.31 17.68
N GLY A 220 -20.02 -50.80 18.34
CA GLY A 220 -19.85 -52.23 18.67
C GLY A 220 -19.45 -53.12 17.49
N GLY A 221 -19.16 -52.56 16.31
CA GLY A 221 -18.61 -53.26 15.16
C GLY A 221 -17.08 -53.16 15.07
N GLU A 222 -16.49 -53.97 14.20
CA GLU A 222 -15.09 -53.86 13.81
C GLU A 222 -14.94 -52.83 12.66
N PRO A 223 -13.82 -52.10 12.58
CA PRO A 223 -13.55 -51.21 11.45
C PRO A 223 -13.55 -51.96 10.11
N TYR A 224 -14.19 -51.39 9.08
CA TYR A 224 -14.24 -51.94 7.73
C TYR A 224 -13.91 -50.88 6.68
N SER A 225 -13.37 -51.32 5.54
CA SER A 225 -12.93 -50.42 4.47
C SER A 225 -14.07 -50.06 3.54
N LEU A 226 -14.21 -48.77 3.24
CA LEU A 226 -15.08 -48.22 2.22
C LEU A 226 -14.33 -47.98 0.89
N LEU A 227 -13.01 -48.14 0.88
CA LEU A 227 -12.15 -47.94 -0.30
C LEU A 227 -12.58 -48.77 -1.53
N PRO A 228 -13.07 -50.03 -1.40
CA PRO A 228 -13.56 -50.80 -2.55
C PRO A 228 -14.71 -50.14 -3.33
N LEU A 229 -15.45 -49.22 -2.71
CA LEU A 229 -16.56 -48.51 -3.36
C LEU A 229 -16.07 -47.43 -4.33
N ILE A 230 -14.95 -46.78 -4.01
CA ILE A 230 -14.37 -45.68 -4.78
C ILE A 230 -13.21 -46.15 -5.67
N GLY A 231 -12.56 -47.25 -5.29
CA GLY A 231 -11.43 -47.89 -5.97
C GLY A 231 -10.19 -47.96 -5.08
N GLU A 232 -9.51 -49.10 -5.07
CA GLU A 232 -8.34 -49.42 -4.21
C GLU A 232 -7.08 -48.55 -4.42
N GLN A 233 -7.10 -47.63 -5.39
CA GLN A 233 -6.00 -46.70 -5.67
C GLN A 233 -6.44 -45.23 -5.50
N SER A 234 -7.65 -45.04 -4.98
CA SER A 234 -8.22 -43.73 -4.72
C SER A 234 -7.51 -43.09 -3.53
N LEU A 235 -7.33 -41.77 -3.61
CA LEU A 235 -6.82 -40.96 -2.53
C LEU A 235 -7.96 -40.10 -1.98
N PRO A 236 -8.63 -40.54 -0.90
CA PRO A 236 -9.73 -39.79 -0.31
C PRO A 236 -9.20 -38.52 0.37
N GLY A 237 -9.85 -37.39 0.10
CA GLY A 237 -9.55 -36.11 0.75
C GLY A 237 -10.35 -35.89 2.04
N ARG A 238 -10.60 -34.61 2.34
CA ARG A 238 -11.47 -34.19 3.43
C ARG A 238 -12.86 -34.86 3.34
N LEU A 239 -13.38 -35.19 4.51
CA LEU A 239 -14.70 -35.76 4.71
C LEU A 239 -15.68 -34.70 5.18
N SER A 240 -16.94 -34.83 4.81
CA SER A 240 -18.05 -34.05 5.36
C SER A 240 -19.28 -34.95 5.44
N ALA A 241 -20.18 -34.72 6.40
CA ALA A 241 -21.46 -35.40 6.48
C ALA A 241 -22.59 -34.38 6.56
N ASP A 242 -23.79 -34.77 6.12
CA ASP A 242 -25.00 -33.97 6.22
C ASP A 242 -26.00 -34.53 7.25
N GLU A 243 -27.16 -33.88 7.35
CA GLU A 243 -28.27 -34.30 8.19
C GLU A 243 -28.95 -35.62 7.77
N THR A 244 -28.60 -36.18 6.61
CA THR A 244 -29.10 -37.47 6.13
C THR A 244 -28.16 -38.64 6.45
N ASP A 245 -27.06 -38.36 7.16
CA ASP A 245 -25.95 -39.29 7.42
C ASP A 245 -25.23 -39.76 6.14
N SER A 246 -25.34 -38.99 5.05
CA SER A 246 -24.55 -39.19 3.84
C SER A 246 -23.16 -38.58 4.01
N VAL A 247 -22.12 -39.33 3.68
CA VAL A 247 -20.72 -38.87 3.73
C VAL A 247 -20.27 -38.43 2.35
N TYR A 248 -19.68 -37.24 2.28
CA TYR A 248 -19.14 -36.64 1.09
C TYR A 248 -17.63 -36.55 1.15
N LEU A 249 -16.98 -36.79 0.01
CA LEU A 249 -15.55 -36.63 -0.12
C LEU A 249 -15.16 -36.24 -1.55
N THR A 250 -14.04 -35.55 -1.66
CA THR A 250 -13.35 -35.34 -2.95
C THR A 250 -12.22 -36.36 -3.07
N GLU A 251 -12.21 -37.13 -4.15
CA GLU A 251 -11.08 -38.01 -4.47
C GLU A 251 -10.02 -37.20 -5.20
N LEU A 252 -8.85 -37.10 -4.59
CA LEU A 252 -7.87 -36.08 -4.91
C LEU A 252 -7.15 -36.33 -6.25
N ARG A 253 -7.05 -37.58 -6.71
CA ARG A 253 -6.37 -37.92 -7.97
C ARG A 253 -7.24 -37.63 -9.19
N SER A 254 -8.53 -37.91 -9.11
CA SER A 254 -9.49 -37.69 -10.20
C SER A 254 -10.19 -36.34 -10.12
N GLY A 255 -10.10 -35.66 -8.97
CA GLY A 255 -10.86 -34.45 -8.67
C GLY A 255 -12.37 -34.68 -8.69
N ALA A 256 -12.82 -35.93 -8.51
CA ALA A 256 -14.24 -36.27 -8.51
C ALA A 256 -14.83 -36.13 -7.10
N PHE A 257 -16.07 -35.66 -7.04
CA PHE A 257 -16.83 -35.53 -5.80
C PHE A 257 -17.83 -36.67 -5.69
N TYR A 258 -17.85 -37.29 -4.52
CA TYR A 258 -18.65 -38.48 -4.28
C TYR A 258 -19.52 -38.34 -3.03
N SER A 259 -20.68 -39.02 -3.05
CA SER A 259 -21.49 -39.30 -1.87
C SER A 259 -21.49 -40.79 -1.55
N ILE A 260 -21.45 -41.10 -0.26
CA ILE A 260 -21.48 -42.44 0.30
C ILE A 260 -22.61 -42.48 1.34
N ASP A 261 -23.62 -43.32 1.07
CA ASP A 261 -24.58 -43.74 2.10
C ASP A 261 -24.00 -44.97 2.80
N VAL A 262 -23.47 -44.74 4.00
CA VAL A 262 -22.77 -45.77 4.78
C VAL A 262 -23.73 -46.86 5.24
N ALA A 263 -24.96 -46.50 5.61
CA ALA A 263 -25.95 -47.44 6.11
C ALA A 263 -26.56 -48.31 4.99
N GLY A 264 -26.87 -47.70 3.84
CA GLY A 264 -27.37 -48.39 2.66
C GLY A 264 -26.29 -49.06 1.80
N GLY A 265 -25.01 -48.73 2.05
CA GLY A 265 -23.87 -49.22 1.28
C GLY A 265 -23.90 -48.74 -0.18
N THR A 266 -24.50 -47.58 -0.44
CA THR A 266 -24.59 -47.01 -1.80
C THR A 266 -23.56 -45.90 -1.99
N PHE A 267 -23.10 -45.78 -3.23
CA PHE A 267 -22.07 -44.82 -3.61
C PHE A 267 -22.44 -44.18 -4.94
N SER A 268 -22.32 -42.85 -5.01
CA SER A 268 -22.61 -42.11 -6.23
C SER A 268 -21.58 -41.01 -6.49
N ARG A 269 -21.20 -40.85 -7.76
CA ARG A 269 -20.40 -39.72 -8.21
C ARG A 269 -21.32 -38.55 -8.52
N LEU A 270 -21.18 -37.48 -7.75
CA LEU A 270 -21.95 -36.25 -7.95
C LEU A 270 -21.30 -35.41 -9.06
N TYR A 271 -19.99 -35.19 -8.98
CA TYR A 271 -19.25 -34.32 -9.90
C TYR A 271 -17.95 -34.95 -10.39
N SER A 272 -17.56 -34.61 -11.62
CA SER A 272 -16.17 -34.73 -12.09
C SER A 272 -15.48 -33.37 -12.04
N ALA A 273 -14.14 -33.35 -12.05
CA ALA A 273 -13.36 -32.11 -12.13
C ALA A 273 -13.78 -31.17 -13.29
N THR A 274 -14.29 -31.74 -14.40
CA THR A 274 -14.75 -30.99 -15.57
C THR A 274 -16.22 -30.55 -15.50
N THR A 275 -16.97 -30.95 -14.48
CA THR A 275 -18.39 -30.58 -14.38
C THR A 275 -18.50 -29.09 -14.02
N VAL A 276 -19.31 -28.35 -14.77
CA VAL A 276 -19.59 -26.94 -14.50
C VAL A 276 -20.58 -26.87 -13.33
N ILE A 277 -20.21 -26.15 -12.27
CA ILE A 277 -21.02 -25.99 -11.05
C ILE A 277 -21.61 -24.57 -10.94
N ASP A 278 -21.11 -23.61 -11.71
CA ASP A 278 -21.71 -22.29 -11.87
C ASP A 278 -21.57 -21.87 -13.34
N GLU A 279 -22.70 -21.91 -14.07
CA GLU A 279 -22.75 -21.55 -15.49
C GLU A 279 -22.55 -20.04 -15.73
N GLU A 280 -22.97 -19.17 -14.80
CA GLU A 280 -22.89 -17.72 -14.96
C GLU A 280 -21.43 -17.26 -14.97
N ASN A 281 -20.62 -17.83 -14.07
CA ASN A 281 -19.20 -17.51 -13.94
C ASN A 281 -18.28 -18.51 -14.67
N GLY A 282 -18.83 -19.59 -15.23
CA GLY A 282 -18.08 -20.62 -15.95
C GLY A 282 -17.13 -21.42 -15.05
N ILE A 283 -17.52 -21.66 -13.80
CA ILE A 283 -16.69 -22.34 -12.80
C ILE A 283 -16.93 -23.84 -12.88
N SER A 284 -15.86 -24.62 -13.03
CA SER A 284 -15.91 -26.08 -12.94
C SER A 284 -15.49 -26.59 -11.56
N PHE A 285 -15.93 -27.79 -11.18
CA PHE A 285 -15.60 -28.39 -9.89
C PHE A 285 -14.08 -28.51 -9.65
N GLY A 286 -13.29 -28.79 -10.69
CA GLY A 286 -11.83 -28.85 -10.60
C GLY A 286 -11.15 -27.49 -10.38
N GLN A 287 -11.89 -26.39 -10.29
CA GLN A 287 -11.37 -25.06 -9.92
C GLN A 287 -11.67 -24.70 -8.45
N VAL A 288 -12.38 -25.58 -7.73
CA VAL A 288 -12.67 -25.45 -6.31
C VAL A 288 -12.06 -26.62 -5.53
N ARG A 289 -11.89 -26.41 -4.22
CA ARG A 289 -11.40 -27.38 -3.26
C ARG A 289 -12.21 -27.27 -1.97
N GLY A 290 -12.03 -28.25 -1.08
CA GLY A 290 -12.69 -28.18 0.23
C GLY A 290 -14.21 -28.35 0.19
N ALA A 291 -14.73 -29.04 -0.82
CA ALA A 291 -16.16 -29.27 -0.93
C ALA A 291 -16.71 -29.98 0.32
N ALA A 292 -17.71 -29.37 0.95
CA ALA A 292 -18.35 -29.86 2.18
C ALA A 292 -19.86 -29.64 2.10
N ALA A 293 -20.64 -30.45 2.82
CA ALA A 293 -22.08 -30.25 2.97
C ALA A 293 -22.37 -28.93 3.69
N ALA A 294 -23.28 -28.14 3.13
CA ALA A 294 -23.84 -26.95 3.75
C ALA A 294 -25.21 -27.21 4.40
N GLY A 295 -25.79 -28.39 4.15
CA GLY A 295 -27.13 -28.82 4.59
C GLY A 295 -28.19 -28.63 3.51
N ASP A 296 -29.34 -29.29 3.67
CA ASP A 296 -30.48 -29.27 2.75
C ASP A 296 -30.16 -29.73 1.32
N GLY A 297 -29.20 -30.67 1.20
CA GLY A 297 -28.75 -31.23 -0.08
C GLY A 297 -27.83 -30.30 -0.88
N GLU A 298 -27.30 -29.26 -0.24
CA GLU A 298 -26.37 -28.32 -0.84
C GLU A 298 -24.96 -28.45 -0.28
N PHE A 299 -24.02 -27.91 -1.04
CA PHE A 299 -22.59 -28.00 -0.81
C PHE A 299 -21.96 -26.61 -0.90
N CYS A 300 -20.84 -26.44 -0.20
CA CYS A 300 -19.99 -25.27 -0.32
C CYS A 300 -18.55 -25.68 -0.62
N ALA A 301 -17.86 -24.88 -1.43
CA ALA A 301 -16.45 -25.05 -1.74
C ALA A 301 -15.77 -23.69 -1.89
N VAL A 302 -14.45 -23.66 -1.79
CA VAL A 302 -13.62 -22.47 -2.01
C VAL A 302 -12.76 -22.65 -3.27
N SER A 303 -12.46 -21.56 -3.96
CA SER A 303 -11.58 -21.59 -5.11
C SER A 303 -10.18 -22.12 -4.79
N ILE A 304 -9.59 -22.78 -5.78
CA ILE A 304 -8.16 -23.12 -5.80
C ILE A 304 -7.32 -21.85 -5.96
N ASP A 305 -7.84 -20.82 -6.66
CA ASP A 305 -7.23 -19.50 -6.70
C ASP A 305 -7.36 -18.80 -5.33
N THR A 306 -6.25 -18.78 -4.60
CA THR A 306 -6.10 -18.15 -3.28
C THR A 306 -5.66 -16.69 -3.36
N ALA A 307 -5.27 -16.19 -4.55
CA ALA A 307 -4.91 -14.78 -4.74
C ALA A 307 -6.15 -13.89 -4.80
N GLN A 308 -7.22 -14.40 -5.42
CA GLN A 308 -8.56 -13.79 -5.40
C GLN A 308 -9.59 -14.86 -5.04
N PRO A 309 -9.69 -15.22 -3.74
CA PRO A 309 -10.55 -16.31 -3.33
C PRO A 309 -12.03 -15.99 -3.59
N TYR A 310 -12.75 -17.01 -4.06
CA TYR A 310 -14.20 -16.99 -4.18
C TYR A 310 -14.78 -18.28 -3.59
N TRP A 311 -16.01 -18.21 -3.11
CA TRP A 311 -16.71 -19.36 -2.55
C TRP A 311 -17.90 -19.69 -3.42
N VAL A 312 -18.20 -20.97 -3.58
CA VAL A 312 -19.31 -21.43 -4.41
C VAL A 312 -20.23 -22.26 -3.53
N ARG A 313 -21.53 -21.93 -3.57
CA ARG A 313 -22.61 -22.77 -3.06
C ARG A 313 -23.25 -23.47 -4.25
N PHE A 314 -23.48 -24.77 -4.18
CA PHE A 314 -24.07 -25.55 -5.28
C PHE A 314 -24.88 -26.72 -4.74
N ASP A 315 -25.93 -27.13 -5.45
CA ASP A 315 -26.75 -28.31 -5.10
C ASP A 315 -26.20 -29.58 -5.76
N ALA A 316 -26.98 -30.67 -5.82
CA ALA A 316 -26.62 -31.90 -6.54
C ALA A 316 -26.90 -31.85 -8.06
N ASP A 317 -27.69 -30.87 -8.52
CA ASP A 317 -28.09 -30.68 -9.92
C ASP A 317 -27.12 -29.75 -10.69
N GLY A 318 -26.08 -29.23 -10.02
CA GLY A 318 -25.07 -28.34 -10.58
C GLY A 318 -25.53 -26.90 -10.70
N GLN A 319 -26.60 -26.50 -9.99
CA GLN A 319 -27.02 -25.11 -9.89
C GLN A 319 -26.26 -24.43 -8.75
N GLY A 320 -25.17 -23.74 -9.09
CA GLY A 320 -24.38 -23.01 -8.10
C GLY A 320 -24.45 -21.49 -8.23
N THR A 321 -24.18 -20.84 -7.11
CA THR A 321 -24.01 -19.40 -6.99
C THR A 321 -22.62 -19.10 -6.45
N CYS A 322 -21.83 -18.32 -7.19
CA CYS A 322 -20.51 -17.87 -6.75
C CYS A 322 -20.56 -16.55 -5.96
N MET A 323 -19.80 -16.53 -4.87
CA MET A 323 -19.49 -15.38 -4.03
C MET A 323 -18.02 -14.98 -4.22
N ALA A 324 -17.76 -14.14 -5.21
CA ALA A 324 -16.41 -13.61 -5.49
C ALA A 324 -16.17 -12.18 -4.98
N GLN A 325 -17.23 -11.40 -4.70
CA GLN A 325 -17.08 -10.00 -4.32
C GLN A 325 -17.98 -9.62 -3.14
N VAL A 326 -17.35 -9.32 -2.01
CA VAL A 326 -18.05 -8.83 -0.83
C VAL A 326 -18.13 -7.31 -0.84
N ARG A 327 -19.34 -6.81 -0.60
CA ARG A 327 -19.63 -5.38 -0.57
C ARG A 327 -19.97 -4.93 0.84
N ARG A 328 -19.35 -3.84 1.27
CA ARG A 328 -19.80 -3.09 2.45
C ARG A 328 -21.11 -2.39 2.11
N GLY A 329 -22.13 -2.61 2.95
CA GLY A 329 -23.35 -1.81 2.91
C GLY A 329 -23.06 -0.31 3.16
N TRP A 330 -23.99 0.56 2.74
CA TRP A 330 -23.87 1.99 3.03
C TRP A 330 -24.04 2.25 4.53
N ASN A 331 -23.00 2.78 5.16
CA ASN A 331 -23.09 3.31 6.52
C ASN A 331 -22.82 4.82 6.55
N LEU A 332 -23.20 5.46 7.66
CA LEU A 332 -23.10 6.91 7.85
C LEU A 332 -21.65 7.42 7.77
N MET A 333 -20.69 6.57 8.14
CA MET A 333 -19.26 6.88 8.15
C MET A 333 -18.66 6.89 6.74
N LEU A 334 -19.03 5.93 5.88
CA LEU A 334 -18.66 5.88 4.46
C LEU A 334 -19.29 7.05 3.69
N ALA A 335 -20.56 7.37 3.99
CA ALA A 335 -21.22 8.55 3.44
C ALA A 335 -20.54 9.86 3.88
N ALA A 336 -20.15 9.98 5.16
CA ALA A 336 -19.38 11.13 5.63
C ALA A 336 -17.98 11.20 5.01
N GLY A 337 -17.30 10.06 4.86
CA GLY A 337 -15.97 9.95 4.26
C GLY A 337 -15.94 10.35 2.78
N THR A 338 -16.92 9.88 1.99
CA THR A 338 -17.07 10.28 0.58
C THR A 338 -17.30 11.79 0.44
N VAL A 339 -18.15 12.38 1.30
CA VAL A 339 -18.34 13.84 1.35
C VAL A 339 -17.07 14.57 1.80
N ALA A 340 -16.33 14.04 2.77
CA ALA A 340 -15.08 14.63 3.24
C ALA A 340 -13.99 14.60 2.14
N VAL A 341 -13.87 13.50 1.39
CA VAL A 341 -12.95 13.41 0.23
C VAL A 341 -13.34 14.42 -0.85
N PHE A 342 -14.64 14.56 -1.15
CA PHE A 342 -15.13 15.58 -2.07
C PHE A 342 -14.73 16.99 -1.62
N VAL A 343 -15.03 17.35 -0.38
CA VAL A 343 -14.75 18.70 0.17
C VAL A 343 -13.25 18.94 0.27
N GLY A 344 -12.48 17.96 0.74
CA GLY A 344 -11.02 18.04 0.90
C GLY A 344 -10.30 18.20 -0.43
N THR A 345 -10.63 17.37 -1.43
CA THR A 345 -10.06 17.49 -2.79
C THR A 345 -10.43 18.83 -3.44
N ALA A 346 -11.69 19.25 -3.33
CA ALA A 346 -12.12 20.56 -3.82
C ALA A 346 -11.41 21.72 -3.12
N ALA A 347 -11.18 21.64 -1.79
CA ALA A 347 -10.48 22.64 -1.01
C ALA A 347 -8.99 22.70 -1.36
N VAL A 348 -8.31 21.56 -1.54
CA VAL A 348 -6.91 21.49 -1.97
C VAL A 348 -6.75 22.06 -3.38
N LEU A 349 -7.60 21.67 -4.33
CA LEU A 349 -7.60 22.22 -5.68
C LEU A 349 -7.87 23.72 -5.68
N ALA A 350 -8.82 24.20 -4.86
CA ALA A 350 -9.10 25.61 -4.71
C ALA A 350 -7.92 26.39 -4.07
N LEU A 351 -7.27 25.82 -3.06
CA LEU A 351 -6.07 26.37 -2.40
C LEU A 351 -4.90 26.45 -3.38
N LEU A 352 -4.59 25.37 -4.09
CA LEU A 352 -3.58 25.34 -5.15
C LEU A 352 -3.86 26.43 -6.18
N LEU A 353 -5.09 26.51 -6.68
CA LEU A 353 -5.46 27.49 -7.70
C LEU A 353 -5.41 28.92 -7.14
N TRP A 354 -5.74 29.12 -5.87
CA TRP A 354 -5.60 30.41 -5.17
C TRP A 354 -4.13 30.80 -4.98
N VAL A 355 -3.27 29.88 -4.54
CA VAL A 355 -1.82 30.08 -4.39
C VAL A 355 -1.20 30.43 -5.74
N LEU A 356 -1.47 29.65 -6.79
CA LEU A 356 -0.97 29.89 -8.15
C LEU A 356 -1.43 31.24 -8.71
N THR A 357 -2.71 31.61 -8.49
CA THR A 357 -3.22 32.93 -8.92
C THR A 357 -2.68 34.09 -8.07
N ARG A 358 -2.35 33.88 -6.80
CA ARG A 358 -1.78 34.91 -5.91
C ARG A 358 -0.30 35.14 -6.18
N LEU A 359 0.47 34.08 -6.42
CA LEU A 359 1.88 34.15 -6.86
C LEU A 359 2.01 34.86 -8.21
N GLY A 360 1.11 34.60 -9.16
CA GLY A 360 1.08 35.28 -10.46
C GLY A 360 0.73 36.77 -10.41
N ARG A 361 0.16 37.28 -9.29
CA ARG A 361 -0.29 38.68 -9.16
C ARG A 361 0.75 39.64 -8.55
N ARG A 362 1.67 39.16 -7.72
CA ARG A 362 2.61 40.05 -6.97
C ARG A 362 3.92 40.35 -7.70
N SER A 363 4.34 39.51 -8.64
CA SER A 363 5.53 39.74 -9.46
C SER A 363 5.37 39.04 -10.80
N MET A 364 5.32 39.81 -11.90
CA MET A 364 4.96 39.25 -13.21
C MET A 364 5.95 38.20 -13.70
N LEU A 365 7.23 38.23 -13.26
CA LEU A 365 8.25 37.28 -13.71
C LEU A 365 8.53 36.13 -12.73
N THR A 366 8.83 36.43 -11.46
CA THR A 366 9.14 35.37 -10.47
C THR A 366 7.95 34.44 -10.21
N GLY A 367 6.73 34.97 -10.19
CA GLY A 367 5.52 34.14 -10.08
C GLY A 367 5.32 33.22 -11.28
N ARG A 368 5.67 33.66 -12.50
CA ARG A 368 5.59 32.82 -13.72
C ARG A 368 6.67 31.75 -13.75
N ILE A 369 7.89 32.09 -13.34
CA ILE A 369 8.99 31.11 -13.27
C ILE A 369 8.66 30.02 -12.24
N ILE A 370 8.23 30.40 -11.03
CA ILE A 370 7.83 29.44 -9.98
C ILE A 370 6.66 28.57 -10.46
N LEU A 371 5.69 29.15 -11.18
CA LEU A 371 4.54 28.43 -11.74
C LEU A 371 4.95 27.32 -12.74
N HIS A 372 6.03 27.52 -13.51
CA HIS A 372 6.55 26.51 -14.44
C HIS A 372 7.54 25.54 -13.78
N PHE A 373 8.34 26.01 -12.83
CA PHE A 373 9.43 25.22 -12.23
C PHE A 373 8.94 24.30 -11.09
N LEU A 374 7.98 24.73 -10.28
CA LEU A 374 7.49 23.95 -9.14
C LEU A 374 6.85 22.62 -9.57
N PRO A 375 5.98 22.55 -10.60
CA PRO A 375 5.43 21.29 -11.06
C PRO A 375 6.51 20.35 -11.63
N ALA A 376 7.48 20.90 -12.38
CA ALA A 376 8.58 20.12 -12.94
C ALA A 376 9.47 19.52 -11.84
N LEU A 377 9.78 20.30 -10.79
CA LEU A 377 10.54 19.84 -9.64
C LEU A 377 9.79 18.71 -8.90
N LEU A 378 8.48 18.88 -8.66
CA LEU A 378 7.65 17.85 -8.00
C LEU A 378 7.59 16.56 -8.82
N LEU A 379 7.51 16.65 -10.15
CA LEU A 379 7.53 15.48 -11.03
C LEU A 379 8.87 14.73 -10.99
N VAL A 380 10.00 15.47 -10.99
CA VAL A 380 11.33 14.86 -10.89
C VAL A 380 11.51 14.16 -9.54
N LEU A 381 11.00 14.75 -8.46
CA LEU A 381 11.07 14.14 -7.12
C LEU A 381 10.18 12.91 -6.99
N ALA A 382 8.98 12.94 -7.55
CA ALA A 382 8.13 11.77 -7.62
C ALA A 382 8.81 10.64 -8.40
N ALA A 383 9.39 10.96 -9.56
CA ALA A 383 10.13 9.98 -10.37
C ALA A 383 11.34 9.40 -9.64
N LEU A 384 12.13 10.24 -8.94
CA LEU A 384 13.27 9.79 -8.14
C LEU A 384 12.82 8.92 -6.96
N GLY A 385 11.76 9.32 -6.25
CA GLY A 385 11.18 8.54 -5.16
C GLY A 385 10.72 7.16 -5.64
N ILE A 386 9.98 7.10 -6.75
CA ILE A 386 9.54 5.84 -7.37
C ILE A 386 10.75 4.99 -7.79
N ALA A 387 11.77 5.59 -8.40
CA ALA A 387 12.97 4.86 -8.83
C ALA A 387 13.75 4.25 -7.65
N VAL A 388 13.90 4.98 -6.54
CA VAL A 388 14.58 4.46 -5.35
C VAL A 388 13.76 3.36 -4.69
N LEU A 389 12.44 3.51 -4.61
CA LEU A 389 11.55 2.45 -4.12
C LEU A 389 11.72 1.19 -4.97
N TYR A 390 11.65 1.33 -6.30
CA TYR A 390 11.75 0.22 -7.23
C TYR A 390 13.09 -0.53 -7.16
N VAL A 391 14.22 0.20 -7.19
CA VAL A 391 15.56 -0.41 -7.08
C VAL A 391 15.76 -1.04 -5.70
N GLY A 392 15.33 -0.36 -4.64
CA GLY A 392 15.48 -0.84 -3.27
C GLY A 392 14.64 -2.09 -2.97
N THR A 393 13.45 -2.21 -3.56
CA THR A 393 12.62 -3.43 -3.47
C THR A 393 13.20 -4.57 -4.30
N ALA A 394 13.74 -4.29 -5.49
CA ALA A 394 14.34 -5.31 -6.35
C ALA A 394 15.57 -5.97 -5.71
N GLU A 395 16.55 -5.18 -5.26
CA GLU A 395 17.77 -5.72 -4.63
C GLU A 395 17.51 -6.49 -3.32
N ARG A 396 16.47 -6.11 -2.56
CA ARG A 396 16.07 -6.86 -1.37
C ARG A 396 15.41 -8.17 -1.73
N ARG A 397 14.55 -8.15 -2.76
CA ARG A 397 13.88 -9.33 -3.25
C ARG A 397 14.87 -10.36 -3.80
N ASP A 398 15.88 -9.92 -4.54
CA ASP A 398 16.95 -10.79 -5.03
C ASP A 398 17.73 -11.43 -3.87
N ARG A 399 18.14 -10.64 -2.87
CA ARG A 399 18.80 -11.17 -1.67
C ARG A 399 17.92 -12.15 -0.88
N TRP A 400 16.62 -11.87 -0.78
CA TRP A 400 15.68 -12.76 -0.11
C TRP A 400 15.53 -14.09 -0.85
N ASN A 401 15.42 -14.03 -2.18
CA ASN A 401 15.43 -15.21 -3.05
C ASN A 401 16.73 -16.00 -2.91
N ASP A 402 17.89 -15.34 -2.84
CA ASP A 402 19.18 -16.01 -2.63
C ASP A 402 19.25 -16.71 -1.26
N SER A 403 18.72 -16.09 -0.20
CA SER A 403 18.59 -16.70 1.12
C SER A 403 17.70 -17.95 1.12
N LEU A 404 16.54 -17.88 0.46
CA LEU A 404 15.65 -19.04 0.29
C LEU A 404 16.28 -20.12 -0.60
N ALA A 405 17.00 -19.74 -1.66
CA ALA A 405 17.74 -20.66 -2.51
C ALA A 405 18.80 -21.43 -1.71
N ALA A 406 19.52 -20.74 -0.81
CA ALA A 406 20.49 -21.37 0.07
C ALA A 406 19.82 -22.38 1.02
N ALA A 407 18.69 -22.01 1.63
CA ALA A 407 17.87 -22.93 2.44
C ALA A 407 17.42 -24.17 1.66
N ALA A 408 16.81 -23.98 0.48
CA ALA A 408 16.31 -25.07 -0.35
C ALA A 408 17.44 -26.01 -0.82
N ARG A 409 18.61 -25.45 -1.20
CA ARG A 409 19.79 -26.24 -1.59
C ARG A 409 20.37 -27.03 -0.42
N THR A 410 20.44 -26.44 0.76
CA THR A 410 20.88 -27.15 1.98
C THR A 410 19.94 -28.30 2.30
N ALA A 411 18.62 -28.05 2.29
CA ALA A 411 17.62 -29.08 2.54
C ALA A 411 17.65 -30.20 1.48
N ALA A 412 17.69 -29.85 0.19
CA ALA A 412 17.81 -30.82 -0.91
C ALA A 412 19.07 -31.68 -0.79
N GLY A 413 20.20 -31.11 -0.37
CA GLY A 413 21.45 -31.85 -0.14
C GLY A 413 21.31 -32.90 0.96
N LEU A 414 20.69 -32.56 2.09
CA LEU A 414 20.45 -33.48 3.20
C LEU A 414 19.43 -34.57 2.85
N LEU A 415 18.42 -34.20 2.06
CA LEU A 415 17.32 -35.10 1.69
C LEU A 415 17.65 -35.98 0.50
N SER A 416 18.72 -35.69 -0.26
CA SER A 416 19.07 -36.40 -1.49
C SER A 416 19.11 -37.93 -1.35
N GLN A 417 19.76 -38.45 -0.31
CA GLN A 417 19.91 -39.89 -0.09
C GLN A 417 18.59 -40.54 0.36
N SER A 418 17.81 -39.87 1.20
CA SER A 418 16.54 -40.39 1.75
C SER A 418 15.38 -40.28 0.77
N ALA A 419 15.31 -39.19 0.01
CA ALA A 419 14.34 -39.02 -1.07
C ALA A 419 14.52 -40.11 -2.13
N GLN A 420 15.76 -40.40 -2.56
CA GLN A 420 16.00 -41.46 -3.54
C GLN A 420 15.55 -42.87 -3.08
N GLN A 421 15.52 -43.13 -1.76
CA GLN A 421 15.08 -44.43 -1.21
C GLN A 421 13.58 -44.47 -0.89
N ASN A 422 12.96 -43.33 -0.60
CA ASN A 422 11.60 -43.23 -0.05
C ASN A 422 10.59 -42.50 -0.95
N VAL A 423 10.99 -42.05 -2.16
CA VAL A 423 10.09 -41.38 -3.13
C VAL A 423 9.09 -42.35 -3.79
N GLY A 424 9.32 -43.65 -3.67
CA GLY A 424 8.31 -44.65 -4.00
C GLY A 424 7.51 -45.02 -2.77
N VAL A 425 6.21 -44.72 -2.78
CA VAL A 425 5.17 -45.14 -1.82
C VAL A 425 5.02 -44.20 -0.63
N LEU A 426 3.80 -43.66 -0.50
CA LEU A 426 3.02 -43.47 0.73
C LEU A 426 3.65 -44.23 1.91
N THR A 427 4.69 -43.65 2.51
CA THR A 427 5.58 -44.39 3.38
C THR A 427 4.78 -44.96 4.54
N GLY A 428 4.92 -46.26 4.82
CA GLY A 428 4.36 -46.82 6.06
C GLY A 428 4.92 -46.07 7.27
N GLU A 429 4.25 -46.18 8.42
CA GLU A 429 4.49 -45.43 9.66
C GLU A 429 6.00 -45.14 9.94
N ASN A 430 6.85 -46.18 9.89
CA ASN A 430 8.29 -46.06 10.14
C ASN A 430 9.05 -45.15 9.14
N GLY A 431 8.64 -45.15 7.87
CA GLY A 431 9.25 -44.32 6.83
C GLY A 431 8.85 -42.84 6.95
N ARG A 432 7.62 -42.57 7.41
CA ARG A 432 7.14 -41.19 7.69
C ARG A 432 7.82 -40.57 8.89
N GLN A 433 7.97 -41.33 9.97
CA GLN A 433 8.64 -40.85 11.17
C GLN A 433 10.11 -40.50 10.89
N ALA A 434 10.82 -41.37 10.16
CA ALA A 434 12.19 -41.08 9.72
C ALA A 434 12.27 -39.85 8.80
N LEU A 435 11.30 -39.69 7.88
CA LEU A 435 11.22 -38.52 7.02
C LEU A 435 10.97 -37.24 7.82
N ALA A 436 10.08 -37.27 8.81
CA ALA A 436 9.77 -36.14 9.67
C ALA A 436 11.02 -35.69 10.44
N GLU A 437 11.75 -36.60 11.08
CA GLU A 437 12.99 -36.29 11.79
C GLU A 437 14.05 -35.65 10.87
N LEU A 438 14.18 -36.16 9.64
CA LEU A 438 15.10 -35.61 8.64
C LEU A 438 14.67 -34.22 8.16
N MET A 439 13.38 -34.01 7.92
CA MET A 439 12.83 -32.72 7.52
C MET A 439 13.01 -31.66 8.61
N GLU A 440 12.80 -32.01 9.88
CA GLU A 440 13.05 -31.12 11.02
C GLU A 440 14.55 -30.76 11.12
N ALA A 441 15.44 -31.75 10.98
CA ALA A 441 16.88 -31.49 10.97
C ALA A 441 17.30 -30.59 9.79
N ALA A 442 16.70 -30.79 8.61
CA ALA A 442 16.92 -29.96 7.44
C ALA A 442 16.40 -28.53 7.66
N ALA A 443 15.25 -28.35 8.33
CA ALA A 443 14.67 -27.05 8.65
C ALA A 443 15.61 -26.22 9.51
N VAL A 444 16.16 -26.81 10.59
CA VAL A 444 17.10 -26.15 11.49
C VAL A 444 18.35 -25.68 10.74
N GLN A 445 18.91 -26.53 9.87
CA GLN A 445 20.08 -26.15 9.07
C GLN A 445 19.73 -25.08 8.01
N ALA A 446 18.61 -25.23 7.31
CA ALA A 446 18.14 -24.27 6.32
C ALA A 446 17.90 -22.88 6.93
N GLN A 447 17.32 -22.81 8.13
CA GLN A 447 17.15 -21.56 8.87
C GLN A 447 18.50 -20.94 9.25
N SER A 448 19.47 -21.77 9.68
CA SER A 448 20.81 -21.29 10.05
C SER A 448 21.59 -20.70 8.88
N VAL A 449 21.43 -21.26 7.67
CA VAL A 449 22.16 -20.84 6.47
C VAL A 449 21.49 -19.64 5.78
N SER A 450 20.16 -19.65 5.70
CA SER A 450 19.41 -18.56 5.05
C SER A 450 19.41 -17.26 5.85
N GLY A 451 19.52 -17.35 7.19
CA GLY A 451 19.39 -16.20 8.09
C GLY A 451 17.96 -15.64 8.20
N VAL A 452 16.98 -16.33 7.61
CA VAL A 452 15.56 -15.96 7.64
C VAL A 452 14.91 -16.59 8.87
N GLN A 453 14.26 -15.78 9.71
CA GLN A 453 13.73 -16.23 11.00
C GLN A 453 12.56 -17.21 10.86
N ASP A 454 11.95 -17.35 9.69
CA ASP A 454 10.74 -18.15 9.50
C ASP A 454 10.69 -18.76 8.09
N VAL A 455 11.54 -19.77 7.88
CA VAL A 455 11.57 -20.57 6.65
C VAL A 455 10.77 -21.85 6.87
N GLY A 456 9.68 -22.01 6.13
CA GLY A 456 8.98 -23.29 5.99
C GLY A 456 9.67 -24.14 4.93
N LEU A 457 9.78 -25.45 5.17
CA LEU A 457 10.20 -26.41 4.15
C LEU A 457 9.04 -27.33 3.78
N ILE A 458 8.88 -27.57 2.48
CA ILE A 458 7.95 -28.58 1.95
C ILE A 458 8.70 -29.52 1.01
N LEU A 459 8.47 -30.82 1.16
CA LEU A 459 8.95 -31.85 0.25
C LEU A 459 7.82 -32.31 -0.64
N TYR A 460 8.07 -32.30 -1.95
CA TYR A 460 7.19 -32.84 -2.97
C TYR A 460 7.82 -34.05 -3.64
N ALA A 461 7.05 -35.10 -3.91
CA ALA A 461 7.44 -36.21 -4.76
C ALA A 461 6.81 -36.09 -6.14
N LEU A 462 7.54 -36.52 -7.17
CA LEU A 462 7.01 -36.63 -8.52
C LEU A 462 6.50 -38.05 -8.76
N GLN A 463 5.23 -38.19 -9.08
CA GLN A 463 4.61 -39.48 -9.41
C GLN A 463 3.62 -39.30 -10.57
N ASN A 464 3.73 -40.12 -11.62
CA ASN A 464 2.87 -40.05 -12.81
C ASN A 464 2.77 -38.63 -13.43
N ASP A 465 3.89 -37.92 -13.52
CA ASP A 465 3.98 -36.53 -14.01
C ASP A 465 3.26 -35.47 -13.14
N GLU A 466 2.84 -35.83 -11.93
CA GLU A 466 2.23 -34.92 -10.95
C GLU A 466 3.07 -34.82 -9.67
N TYR A 467 3.06 -33.63 -9.05
CA TYR A 467 3.75 -33.38 -7.80
C TYR A 467 2.79 -33.52 -6.61
N TYR A 468 3.19 -34.36 -5.65
CA TYR A 468 2.45 -34.62 -4.42
C TYR A 468 3.24 -34.07 -3.23
N GLY A 469 2.62 -33.27 -2.37
CA GLY A 469 3.25 -32.89 -1.11
C GLY A 469 3.36 -34.09 -0.19
N LEU A 470 4.55 -34.36 0.34
CA LEU A 470 4.82 -35.46 1.27
C LEU A 470 4.90 -35.02 2.72
N TYR A 471 5.48 -33.85 2.97
CA TYR A 471 5.72 -33.34 4.32
C TYR A 471 5.97 -31.83 4.29
N ALA A 472 5.49 -31.11 5.31
CA ALA A 472 5.93 -29.75 5.61
C ALA A 472 6.34 -29.60 7.08
N THR A 473 7.31 -28.74 7.34
CA THR A 473 7.85 -28.49 8.69
C THR A 473 6.96 -27.60 9.55
N SER A 474 5.88 -27.04 8.99
CA SER A 474 4.95 -26.20 9.72
C SER A 474 3.51 -26.61 9.42
N GLN A 475 2.66 -26.70 10.46
CA GLN A 475 1.24 -27.02 10.26
C GLN A 475 0.49 -25.95 9.46
N ARG A 476 0.91 -24.67 9.54
CA ARG A 476 0.34 -23.61 8.69
C ARG A 476 0.56 -23.87 7.20
N ASP A 477 1.55 -24.72 6.89
CA ASP A 477 1.95 -25.05 5.53
C ASP A 477 1.20 -26.27 4.97
N ALA A 478 0.30 -26.87 5.76
CA ALA A 478 -0.56 -27.96 5.32
C ALA A 478 -1.52 -27.54 4.20
N PHE A 479 -1.75 -28.46 3.26
CA PHE A 479 -2.73 -28.31 2.19
C PHE A 479 -4.16 -28.46 2.69
N TYR A 480 -5.07 -27.74 2.07
CA TYR A 480 -6.45 -27.60 2.56
C TYR A 480 -7.23 -28.91 2.44
N SER A 481 -7.08 -29.64 1.33
CA SER A 481 -7.93 -30.79 0.98
C SER A 481 -7.51 -32.09 1.66
N ALA A 482 -6.25 -32.17 2.13
CA ALA A 482 -5.69 -33.44 2.58
C ALA A 482 -4.47 -33.32 3.53
N GLY A 483 -4.11 -32.12 4.00
CA GLY A 483 -2.86 -31.96 4.74
C GLY A 483 -1.63 -32.18 3.85
N PHE A 484 -1.06 -33.38 3.78
CA PHE A 484 0.25 -33.64 3.13
C PHE A 484 0.24 -34.83 2.18
N MET A 485 -0.70 -34.83 1.23
CA MET A 485 -0.79 -35.83 0.17
C MET A 485 -1.52 -35.38 -1.09
N ALA A 486 -2.08 -34.17 -1.09
CA ALA A 486 -2.83 -33.69 -2.24
C ALA A 486 -1.88 -33.45 -3.42
N PRO A 487 -2.30 -33.81 -4.65
CA PRO A 487 -1.57 -33.38 -5.84
C PRO A 487 -1.67 -31.84 -5.95
N LEU A 488 -0.60 -31.21 -6.42
CA LEU A 488 -0.49 -29.75 -6.45
C LEU A 488 -1.59 -29.06 -7.24
N ASP A 489 -2.12 -29.71 -8.28
CA ASP A 489 -3.21 -29.21 -9.12
C ASP A 489 -4.56 -29.11 -8.40
N SER A 490 -4.76 -29.88 -7.32
CA SER A 490 -5.94 -29.78 -6.45
C SER A 490 -5.83 -28.65 -5.41
N GLU A 491 -4.64 -28.07 -5.23
CA GLU A 491 -4.36 -27.08 -4.19
C GLU A 491 -3.95 -25.71 -4.72
N LEU A 492 -3.34 -25.66 -5.90
CA LEU A 492 -2.82 -24.45 -6.53
C LEU A 492 -3.32 -24.29 -7.97
N PRO A 493 -3.47 -23.04 -8.45
CA PRO A 493 -3.83 -22.74 -9.83
C PRO A 493 -2.87 -23.37 -10.84
N ALA A 494 -3.39 -23.81 -12.00
CA ALA A 494 -2.62 -24.53 -13.02
C ALA A 494 -1.39 -23.77 -13.54
N ASP A 495 -1.45 -22.44 -13.62
CA ASP A 495 -0.32 -21.59 -13.97
C ASP A 495 0.79 -21.60 -12.91
N THR A 496 0.41 -21.63 -11.63
CA THR A 496 1.34 -21.77 -10.51
C THR A 496 1.98 -23.15 -10.50
N VAL A 497 1.20 -24.22 -10.73
CA VAL A 497 1.71 -25.59 -10.84
C VAL A 497 2.70 -25.71 -12.00
N GLN A 498 2.40 -25.10 -13.14
CA GLN A 498 3.32 -25.07 -14.28
C GLN A 498 4.63 -24.33 -13.93
N ALA A 499 4.56 -23.20 -13.22
CA ALA A 499 5.76 -22.48 -12.78
C ALA A 499 6.62 -23.31 -11.82
N ILE A 500 5.99 -24.11 -10.94
CA ILE A 500 6.67 -25.05 -10.06
C ILE A 500 7.33 -26.18 -10.88
N ALA A 501 6.61 -26.73 -11.87
CA ALA A 501 7.14 -27.77 -12.76
C ALA A 501 8.36 -27.27 -13.57
N ASP A 502 8.35 -26.02 -14.04
CA ASP A 502 9.49 -25.39 -14.72
C ASP A 502 10.73 -25.32 -13.80
N CYS A 503 10.53 -25.13 -12.49
CA CYS A 503 11.61 -25.11 -11.50
C CYS A 503 12.27 -26.49 -11.29
N ALA A 504 11.63 -27.60 -11.70
CA ALA A 504 12.17 -28.94 -11.52
C ALA A 504 13.43 -29.22 -12.37
N GLN A 505 13.75 -28.36 -13.34
CA GLN A 505 14.93 -28.51 -14.21
C GLN A 505 16.20 -27.89 -13.60
N SER A 506 16.10 -26.69 -13.02
CA SER A 506 17.26 -25.92 -12.56
C SER A 506 17.11 -25.30 -11.16
N GLY A 507 15.97 -25.50 -10.52
CA GLY A 507 15.51 -24.70 -9.39
C GLY A 507 15.08 -23.29 -9.81
N GLY A 508 14.28 -22.66 -8.97
CA GLY A 508 13.74 -21.32 -9.24
C GLY A 508 12.87 -20.79 -8.10
N SER A 509 12.47 -19.52 -8.20
CA SER A 509 11.58 -18.86 -7.24
C SER A 509 10.20 -18.69 -7.86
N VAL A 510 9.16 -19.04 -7.11
CA VAL A 510 7.76 -18.87 -7.49
C VAL A 510 7.05 -18.09 -6.38
N GLU A 511 6.27 -17.08 -6.77
CA GLU A 511 5.30 -16.48 -5.87
C GLU A 511 4.01 -17.30 -5.89
N LEU A 512 3.54 -17.67 -4.72
CA LEU A 512 2.30 -18.43 -4.58
C LEU A 512 1.49 -17.89 -3.42
N TYR A 513 0.19 -18.10 -3.48
CA TYR A 513 -0.73 -17.78 -2.40
C TYR A 513 -1.15 -19.09 -1.76
N HIS A 514 -1.01 -19.20 -0.44
CA HIS A 514 -1.37 -20.41 0.31
C HIS A 514 -2.13 -20.01 1.56
N ASN A 515 -3.33 -20.57 1.77
CA ASN A 515 -4.28 -20.13 2.80
C ASN A 515 -4.38 -18.59 2.86
N GLY A 516 -4.35 -18.03 1.64
CA GLY A 516 -4.19 -16.65 1.17
C GLY A 516 -3.24 -15.69 1.92
N SER A 517 -2.26 -16.23 2.63
CA SER A 517 -1.00 -15.53 2.80
C SER A 517 -0.19 -15.64 1.49
N LYS A 518 0.47 -14.54 1.12
CA LYS A 518 1.39 -14.53 -0.04
C LYS A 518 2.73 -15.09 0.39
N TYR A 519 3.21 -16.13 -0.26
CA TYR A 519 4.52 -16.73 -0.04
C TYR A 519 5.47 -16.47 -1.21
N THR A 520 6.75 -16.38 -0.88
CA THR A 520 7.83 -16.57 -1.85
C THR A 520 8.47 -17.91 -1.55
N GLY A 521 8.37 -18.86 -2.49
CA GLY A 521 8.96 -20.19 -2.39
C GLY A 521 10.11 -20.34 -3.38
N TYR A 522 11.25 -20.86 -2.91
CA TYR A 522 12.31 -21.31 -3.79
C TYR A 522 12.29 -22.84 -3.87
N PHE A 523 12.12 -23.35 -5.08
CA PHE A 523 12.01 -24.77 -5.38
C PHE A 523 13.35 -25.28 -5.88
N GLN A 524 13.84 -26.36 -5.28
CA GLN A 524 15.12 -27.00 -5.61
C GLN A 524 14.88 -28.48 -5.94
N PRO A 525 15.19 -28.95 -7.16
CA PRO A 525 15.04 -30.36 -7.51
C PRO A 525 16.06 -31.20 -6.76
N ILE A 526 15.60 -32.37 -6.31
CA ILE A 526 16.43 -33.49 -5.88
C ILE A 526 16.54 -34.44 -7.07
N GLN A 527 17.75 -34.61 -7.56
CA GLN A 527 18.04 -35.46 -8.72
C GLN A 527 18.74 -36.75 -8.30
N THR A 528 18.56 -37.81 -9.08
CA THR A 528 19.35 -39.04 -8.99
C THR A 528 20.76 -38.80 -9.54
N ASP A 529 21.66 -39.75 -9.31
CA ASP A 529 22.99 -39.76 -9.94
C ASP A 529 22.93 -39.75 -11.48
N ALA A 530 21.79 -40.17 -12.06
CA ALA A 530 21.52 -40.14 -13.50
C ALA A 530 20.97 -38.78 -14.00
N GLY A 531 20.76 -37.81 -13.10
CA GLY A 531 20.23 -36.47 -13.43
C GLY A 531 18.70 -36.39 -13.54
N GLU A 532 17.98 -37.43 -13.15
CA GLU A 532 16.51 -37.48 -13.16
C GLU A 532 15.95 -36.87 -11.87
N THR A 533 15.02 -35.91 -11.98
CA THR A 533 14.37 -35.29 -10.81
C THR A 533 13.37 -36.27 -10.18
N VAL A 534 13.59 -36.65 -8.93
CA VAL A 534 12.72 -37.57 -8.16
C VAL A 534 11.83 -36.84 -7.16
N ALA A 535 12.29 -35.69 -6.65
CA ALA A 535 11.56 -34.90 -5.68
C ALA A 535 11.90 -33.42 -5.84
N LEU A 536 11.09 -32.55 -5.23
CA LEU A 536 11.29 -31.11 -5.20
C LEU A 536 11.22 -30.65 -3.74
N VAL A 537 12.19 -29.85 -3.31
CA VAL A 537 12.16 -29.22 -1.99
C VAL A 537 11.89 -27.74 -2.16
N GLU A 538 10.85 -27.26 -1.50
CA GLU A 538 10.55 -25.84 -1.41
C GLU A 538 11.07 -25.30 -0.07
N ALA A 539 11.81 -24.20 -0.12
CA ALA A 539 12.00 -23.34 1.02
C ALA A 539 11.19 -22.06 0.81
N ARG A 540 10.27 -21.78 1.74
CA ARG A 540 9.34 -20.67 1.59
C ARG A 540 9.29 -19.78 2.81
N SER A 541 8.89 -18.54 2.59
CA SER A 541 8.60 -17.59 3.66
C SER A 541 7.47 -16.66 3.24
N GLU A 542 6.69 -16.19 4.20
CA GLU A 542 5.60 -15.26 3.95
C GLU A 542 6.16 -13.90 3.51
N ALA A 543 5.63 -13.37 2.42
CA ALA A 543 6.12 -12.15 1.79
C ALA A 543 5.89 -10.90 2.66
N ALA A 544 4.81 -10.85 3.46
CA ALA A 544 4.40 -9.67 4.21
C ALA A 544 5.34 -9.25 5.36
N PRO A 545 5.73 -10.13 6.31
CA PRO A 545 6.68 -9.77 7.36
C PRO A 545 8.11 -9.62 6.83
N ALA A 546 8.52 -10.42 5.83
CA ALA A 546 9.83 -10.35 5.18
C ALA A 546 10.11 -8.98 4.56
N LEU A 547 9.07 -8.35 4.06
CA LEU A 547 9.12 -7.07 3.38
C LEU A 547 8.73 -5.91 4.31
N SER A 548 8.05 -6.10 5.44
CA SER A 548 7.60 -5.02 6.36
C SER A 548 8.65 -4.01 6.85
N GLY A 549 9.95 -4.32 6.81
CA GLY A 549 11.05 -3.34 6.90
C GLY A 549 11.11 -2.33 5.74
N GLU A 550 10.20 -2.45 4.78
CA GLU A 550 9.94 -1.61 3.61
C GLU A 550 9.65 -0.18 4.00
N TYR A 551 8.74 0.03 4.96
CA TYR A 551 8.20 1.36 5.22
C TYR A 551 9.23 2.29 5.86
N THR A 552 10.10 1.82 6.75
CA THR A 552 11.04 2.68 7.48
C THR A 552 12.16 3.22 6.59
N LEU A 553 12.83 2.40 5.77
CA LEU A 553 13.89 2.92 4.88
C LEU A 553 13.30 3.72 3.72
N ALA A 554 12.19 3.26 3.13
CA ALA A 554 11.45 4.01 2.11
C ALA A 554 11.02 5.39 2.62
N PHE A 555 10.46 5.44 3.83
CA PHE A 555 10.07 6.68 4.48
C PHE A 555 11.28 7.57 4.76
N VAL A 556 12.40 7.04 5.27
CA VAL A 556 13.62 7.83 5.50
C VAL A 556 14.18 8.41 4.20
N VAL A 557 14.22 7.64 3.11
CA VAL A 557 14.69 8.13 1.82
C VAL A 557 13.71 9.15 1.22
N CYS A 558 12.39 8.93 1.33
CA CYS A 558 11.38 9.89 0.90
C CYS A 558 11.46 11.20 1.69
N VAL A 559 11.66 11.13 3.01
CA VAL A 559 11.83 12.30 3.89
C VAL A 559 13.15 13.02 3.58
N ALA A 560 14.26 12.30 3.41
CA ALA A 560 15.54 12.88 3.04
C ALA A 560 15.51 13.54 1.65
N GLY A 561 14.88 12.88 0.66
CA GLY A 561 14.65 13.43 -0.68
C GLY A 561 13.73 14.65 -0.66
N GLY A 562 12.66 14.62 0.13
CA GLY A 562 11.76 15.75 0.37
C GLY A 562 12.47 16.93 1.04
N ALA A 563 13.34 16.66 2.02
CA ALA A 563 14.15 17.69 2.66
C ALA A 563 15.14 18.33 1.68
N ALA A 564 15.86 17.52 0.89
CA ALA A 564 16.77 18.00 -0.15
C ALA A 564 16.03 18.86 -1.20
N ALA A 565 14.81 18.47 -1.59
CA ALA A 565 13.97 19.23 -2.48
C ALA A 565 13.58 20.60 -1.94
N VAL A 566 13.15 20.66 -0.67
CA VAL A 566 12.82 21.93 -0.01
C VAL A 566 14.05 22.82 0.05
N ILE A 567 15.23 22.26 0.35
CA ILE A 567 16.49 22.99 0.36
C ILE A 567 16.81 23.56 -1.03
N VAL A 568 16.72 22.74 -2.09
CA VAL A 568 16.95 23.19 -3.48
C VAL A 568 15.94 24.25 -3.89
N PHE A 569 14.66 24.09 -3.51
CA PHE A 569 13.60 25.06 -3.81
C PHE A 569 13.82 26.39 -3.08
N LEU A 570 14.15 26.36 -1.78
CA LEU A 570 14.48 27.55 -1.00
C LEU A 570 15.73 28.24 -1.53
N TRP A 571 16.73 27.46 -1.94
CA TRP A 571 17.95 27.97 -2.57
C TRP A 571 17.66 28.64 -3.92
N LEU A 572 16.85 28.01 -4.78
CA LEU A 572 16.46 28.57 -6.07
C LEU A 572 15.61 29.85 -5.89
N LEU A 573 14.68 29.86 -4.93
CA LEU A 573 13.93 31.06 -4.54
C LEU A 573 14.87 32.18 -4.08
N TYR A 574 15.84 31.85 -3.24
CA TYR A 574 16.83 32.81 -2.76
C TYR A 574 17.65 33.40 -3.91
N VAL A 575 18.12 32.56 -4.85
CA VAL A 575 18.86 33.00 -6.04
C VAL A 575 18.00 33.89 -6.93
N LEU A 576 16.75 33.50 -7.21
CA LEU A 576 15.84 34.30 -8.03
C LEU A 576 15.55 35.66 -7.40
N VAL A 577 15.18 35.71 -6.11
CA VAL A 577 14.91 36.98 -5.41
C VAL A 577 16.15 37.88 -5.44
N ARG A 578 17.34 37.31 -5.26
CA ARG A 578 18.59 38.06 -5.33
C ARG A 578 18.89 38.59 -6.74
N ALA A 579 18.63 37.79 -7.77
CA ALA A 579 18.83 38.19 -9.18
C ALA A 579 17.86 39.29 -9.63
N PHE A 580 16.63 39.33 -9.11
CA PHE A 580 15.63 40.33 -9.51
C PHE A 580 15.69 41.65 -8.73
N ARG A 581 16.35 41.69 -7.57
CA ARG A 581 16.43 42.90 -6.75
C ARG A 581 17.13 44.09 -7.47
N PRO A 582 18.26 43.90 -8.18
CA PRO A 582 18.89 44.99 -8.95
C PRO A 582 18.01 45.54 -10.07
N LEU A 583 17.24 44.67 -10.74
CA LEU A 583 16.29 45.07 -11.78
C LEU A 583 15.17 45.95 -11.24
N GLN A 584 14.66 45.66 -10.03
CA GLN A 584 13.66 46.51 -9.37
C GLN A 584 14.24 47.87 -8.98
N GLU A 585 15.48 47.90 -8.50
CA GLU A 585 16.16 49.16 -8.16
C GLU A 585 16.41 50.03 -9.38
N LEU A 586 16.87 49.45 -10.49
CA LEU A 586 16.98 50.12 -11.78
C LEU A 586 15.63 50.66 -12.25
N GLY A 587 14.57 49.84 -12.20
CA GLY A 587 13.23 50.27 -12.55
C GLY A 587 12.74 51.47 -11.74
N ARG A 588 13.03 51.50 -10.42
CA ARG A 588 12.71 52.63 -9.55
C ARG A 588 13.51 53.89 -9.93
N CYS A 589 14.81 53.75 -10.15
CA CYS A 589 15.66 54.88 -10.55
C CYS A 589 15.24 55.48 -11.90
N ILE A 590 14.87 54.63 -12.88
CA ILE A 590 14.34 55.09 -14.17
C ILE A 590 13.04 55.87 -13.97
N ALA A 591 12.14 55.41 -13.08
CA ALA A 591 10.90 56.12 -12.78
C ALA A 591 11.14 57.48 -12.11
N GLU A 592 12.13 57.59 -11.21
CA GLU A 592 12.51 58.86 -10.57
C GLU A 592 13.10 59.88 -11.56
N ILE A 593 13.92 59.40 -12.51
CA ILE A 593 14.40 60.21 -13.64
C ILE A 593 13.21 60.72 -14.47
N GLY A 594 12.26 59.84 -14.80
CA GLY A 594 11.03 60.21 -15.51
C GLY A 594 10.16 61.24 -14.76
N ALA A 595 10.28 61.31 -13.43
CA ALA A 595 9.60 62.28 -12.59
C ALA A 595 10.39 63.60 -12.42
N GLY A 596 11.56 63.76 -13.06
CA GLY A 596 12.38 64.96 -13.03
C GLY A 596 13.48 64.98 -11.97
N ASN A 597 13.72 63.88 -11.26
CA ASN A 597 14.84 63.75 -10.33
C ASN A 597 16.08 63.19 -11.05
N TRP A 598 16.90 64.08 -11.61
CA TRP A 598 18.10 63.73 -12.39
C TRP A 598 19.33 63.42 -11.54
N SER A 599 19.22 63.47 -10.21
CA SER A 599 20.34 63.18 -9.29
C SER A 599 20.32 61.77 -8.72
N VAL A 600 19.39 60.91 -9.16
CA VAL A 600 19.28 59.54 -8.66
C VAL A 600 20.40 58.65 -9.22
N LYS A 601 20.97 57.79 -8.37
CA LYS A 601 21.98 56.80 -8.76
C LYS A 601 21.52 55.40 -8.36
N ALA A 602 21.56 54.46 -9.31
CA ALA A 602 21.27 53.05 -9.04
C ALA A 602 22.48 52.41 -8.34
N ARG A 603 22.27 51.84 -7.14
CA ARG A 603 23.36 51.22 -6.35
C ARG A 603 23.32 49.70 -6.51
N ILE A 604 23.79 49.25 -7.67
CA ILE A 604 23.88 47.81 -7.95
C ILE A 604 25.17 47.25 -7.35
N THR A 605 25.01 46.27 -6.46
CA THR A 605 26.12 45.62 -5.73
C THR A 605 26.53 44.28 -6.32
N SER A 606 25.89 43.85 -7.41
CA SER A 606 26.29 42.64 -8.15
C SER A 606 27.59 42.88 -8.93
N LYS A 607 28.18 41.80 -9.45
CA LYS A 607 29.42 41.83 -10.27
C LYS A 607 29.18 41.19 -11.65
N ASP A 608 27.94 41.15 -12.08
CA ASP A 608 27.43 40.53 -13.30
C ASP A 608 27.04 41.59 -14.33
N GLU A 609 26.42 41.18 -15.43
CA GLU A 609 25.95 42.05 -16.50
C GLU A 609 24.99 43.14 -16.00
N LEU A 610 24.28 42.90 -14.89
CA LEU A 610 23.41 43.91 -14.29
C LEU A 610 24.20 45.06 -13.66
N ALA A 611 25.41 44.80 -13.15
CA ALA A 611 26.29 45.84 -12.63
C ALA A 611 26.83 46.74 -13.75
N GLU A 612 27.10 46.17 -14.93
CA GLU A 612 27.47 46.91 -16.13
C GLU A 612 26.32 47.79 -16.62
N ILE A 613 25.08 47.27 -16.61
CA ILE A 613 23.88 48.05 -16.93
C ILE A 613 23.68 49.18 -15.90
N GLY A 614 23.88 48.91 -14.62
CA GLY A 614 23.81 49.91 -13.56
C GLY A 614 24.84 51.03 -13.69
N SER A 615 26.08 50.68 -14.05
CA SER A 615 27.14 51.66 -14.26
C SER A 615 26.87 52.50 -15.50
N SER A 616 26.41 51.89 -16.59
CA SER A 616 26.00 52.58 -17.82
C SER A 616 24.82 53.53 -17.57
N PHE A 617 23.83 53.11 -16.78
CA PHE A 617 22.73 53.96 -16.34
C PHE A 617 23.22 55.16 -15.53
N ASN A 618 24.08 54.95 -14.53
CA ASN A 618 24.62 56.04 -13.72
C ASN A 618 25.47 57.03 -14.55
N GLN A 619 26.24 56.54 -15.52
CA GLN A 619 26.99 57.40 -16.44
C GLN A 619 26.06 58.26 -17.31
N MET A 620 24.95 57.67 -17.80
CA MET A 620 23.93 58.40 -18.55
C MET A 620 23.32 59.51 -17.69
N THR A 621 22.90 59.20 -16.47
CA THR A 621 22.30 60.18 -15.54
C THR A 621 23.28 61.29 -15.18
N GLU A 622 24.55 60.97 -14.95
CA GLU A 622 25.60 61.96 -14.67
C GLU A 622 25.81 62.91 -15.87
N LYS A 623 25.92 62.36 -17.09
CA LYS A 623 26.00 63.17 -18.31
C LYS A 623 24.78 64.07 -18.47
N LEU A 624 23.59 63.55 -18.19
CA LEU A 624 22.35 64.31 -18.30
C LEU A 624 22.30 65.46 -17.28
N ASN A 625 22.72 65.22 -16.04
CA ASN A 625 22.84 66.24 -15.01
C ASN A 625 23.88 67.31 -15.36
N GLN A 626 25.01 66.91 -15.96
CA GLN A 626 26.03 67.83 -16.48
C GLN A 626 25.50 68.67 -17.64
N TYR A 627 24.77 68.09 -18.60
CA TYR A 627 24.16 68.86 -19.70
C TYR A 627 23.16 69.89 -19.18
N ILE A 628 22.32 69.53 -18.22
CA ILE A 628 21.38 70.45 -17.60
C ILE A 628 22.13 71.56 -16.86
N SER A 629 23.14 71.23 -16.06
CA SER A 629 23.94 72.20 -15.30
C SER A 629 24.70 73.16 -16.22
N ASN A 630 25.32 72.64 -17.27
CA ASN A 630 26.01 73.44 -18.29
C ASN A 630 25.04 74.33 -19.05
N MET A 631 23.83 73.85 -19.36
CA MET A 631 22.79 74.67 -19.98
C MET A 631 22.37 75.83 -19.07
N VAL A 632 22.23 75.59 -17.77
CA VAL A 632 21.93 76.64 -16.78
C VAL A 632 23.09 77.64 -16.66
N LEU A 633 24.33 77.14 -16.60
CA LEU A 633 25.52 77.99 -16.55
C LEU A 633 25.67 78.85 -17.81
N LEU A 634 25.56 78.25 -19.00
CA LEU A 634 25.58 78.95 -20.28
C LEU A 634 24.48 80.02 -20.36
N ASN A 635 23.28 79.70 -19.87
CA ASN A 635 22.19 80.67 -19.79
C ASN A 635 22.54 81.86 -18.88
N ASN A 636 23.13 81.59 -17.71
CA ASN A 636 23.57 82.64 -16.78
C ASN A 636 24.72 83.50 -17.32
N GLU A 637 25.72 82.90 -17.97
CA GLU A 637 26.83 83.63 -18.58
C GLU A 637 26.37 84.44 -19.80
N TYR A 638 25.44 83.92 -20.61
CA TYR A 638 24.89 84.63 -21.76
C TYR A 638 24.26 85.98 -21.37
N ILE A 639 23.56 86.03 -20.22
CA ILE A 639 22.93 87.27 -19.71
C ILE A 639 23.96 88.38 -19.44
N LYS A 640 25.24 88.03 -19.18
CA LYS A 640 26.29 89.04 -18.96
C LYS A 640 26.73 89.75 -20.24
N PHE A 641 26.58 89.12 -21.40
CA PHE A 641 27.02 89.67 -22.69
C PHE A 641 25.91 90.39 -23.47
N VAL A 642 24.65 90.04 -23.18
CA VAL A 642 23.48 90.72 -23.76
C VAL A 642 22.50 91.02 -22.63
N PRO A 643 22.42 92.28 -22.17
CA PRO A 643 21.49 92.68 -21.11
C PRO A 643 20.06 92.23 -21.43
N ARG A 644 19.34 91.69 -20.45
CA ARG A 644 17.96 91.21 -20.63
C ARG A 644 17.03 92.34 -21.10
N GLU A 645 17.38 93.55 -20.73
CA GLU A 645 16.73 94.80 -21.05
C GLU A 645 16.74 95.06 -22.56
N LEU A 646 17.79 94.62 -23.28
CA LEU A 646 17.86 94.75 -24.74
C LEU A 646 16.77 93.91 -25.43
N PHE A 647 16.52 92.69 -24.96
CA PHE A 647 15.43 91.85 -25.47
C PHE A 647 14.07 92.48 -25.17
N GLN A 648 13.90 93.06 -23.97
CA GLN A 648 12.67 93.77 -23.61
C GLN A 648 12.42 94.99 -24.51
N LEU A 649 13.45 95.76 -24.87
CA LEU A 649 13.32 96.89 -25.81
C LEU A 649 12.85 96.44 -27.20
N MET A 650 13.26 95.23 -27.62
CA MET A 650 12.78 94.57 -28.84
C MET A 650 11.38 93.93 -28.70
N GLY A 651 10.79 93.92 -27.50
CA GLY A 651 9.51 93.24 -27.23
C GLY A 651 9.61 91.72 -27.18
N LYS A 652 10.81 91.18 -26.93
CA LYS A 652 11.12 89.75 -26.87
C LYS A 652 11.42 89.34 -25.44
N THR A 653 11.04 88.11 -25.07
CA THR A 653 11.21 87.59 -23.71
C THR A 653 12.35 86.59 -23.57
N LYS A 654 12.72 85.91 -24.65
CA LYS A 654 13.82 84.95 -24.69
C LYS A 654 14.71 85.21 -25.89
N VAL A 655 15.98 84.86 -25.74
CA VAL A 655 16.98 84.82 -26.82
C VAL A 655 16.52 84.03 -28.03
N THR A 656 15.86 82.90 -27.79
CA THR A 656 15.34 82.02 -28.84
C THR A 656 14.25 82.67 -29.69
N ASP A 657 13.68 83.79 -29.23
CA ASP A 657 12.62 84.51 -29.93
C ASP A 657 13.17 85.57 -30.91
N VAL A 658 14.50 85.79 -30.90
CA VAL A 658 15.20 86.75 -31.76
C VAL A 658 15.66 86.06 -33.03
N HIS A 659 15.25 86.59 -34.18
CA HIS A 659 15.63 86.07 -35.49
C HIS A 659 16.50 87.09 -36.25
N LEU A 660 17.30 86.59 -37.19
CA LEU A 660 18.09 87.44 -38.08
C LEU A 660 17.12 88.36 -38.86
N HIS A 661 17.42 89.66 -38.92
CA HIS A 661 16.58 90.73 -39.49
C HIS A 661 15.42 91.24 -38.61
N ASP A 662 15.32 90.80 -37.34
CA ASP A 662 14.43 91.47 -36.38
C ASP A 662 14.86 92.94 -36.23
N LYS A 663 13.87 93.85 -36.28
CA LYS A 663 14.07 95.28 -36.15
C LYS A 663 13.11 95.86 -35.11
N SER A 664 13.63 96.70 -34.23
CA SER A 664 12.82 97.56 -33.37
C SER A 664 13.31 98.99 -33.53
N VAL A 665 12.37 99.92 -33.66
CA VAL A 665 12.68 101.35 -33.70
C VAL A 665 12.13 101.95 -32.41
N ARG A 666 13.02 102.48 -31.58
CA ARG A 666 12.69 103.09 -30.30
C ARG A 666 13.38 104.45 -30.22
N SER A 667 12.66 105.45 -29.71
CA SER A 667 13.28 106.70 -29.29
C SER A 667 13.99 106.48 -27.95
N ILE A 668 15.32 106.54 -27.97
CA ILE A 668 16.16 106.42 -26.77
C ILE A 668 16.89 107.73 -26.54
N SER A 669 17.13 108.08 -25.28
CA SER A 669 17.97 109.20 -24.89
C SER A 669 19.38 108.69 -24.66
N LEU A 670 20.36 109.24 -25.37
CA LEU A 670 21.75 108.85 -25.25
C LEU A 670 22.48 109.86 -24.35
N LEU A 671 23.03 109.35 -23.25
CA LEU A 671 23.83 110.14 -22.31
C LEU A 671 25.28 109.72 -22.45
N TYR A 672 26.14 110.67 -22.79
CA TYR A 672 27.58 110.46 -22.79
C TYR A 672 28.18 111.13 -21.55
N VAL A 673 28.87 110.36 -20.74
CA VAL A 673 29.53 110.84 -19.52
C VAL A 673 31.03 110.71 -19.74
N ASN A 674 31.78 111.78 -19.49
CA ASN A 674 33.23 111.78 -19.57
C ASN A 674 33.81 112.11 -18.20
N PHE A 675 34.85 111.39 -17.80
CA PHE A 675 35.52 111.59 -16.54
C PHE A 675 36.80 112.39 -16.75
N GLN A 676 36.96 113.45 -15.97
CA GLN A 676 38.18 114.25 -15.94
C GLN A 676 38.62 114.37 -14.48
N ALA A 677 39.80 113.85 -14.16
CA ALA A 677 40.40 113.98 -12.84
C ALA A 677 41.42 115.12 -12.86
N GLU A 678 41.22 116.15 -12.03
CA GLU A 678 42.17 117.25 -11.88
C GLU A 678 42.83 117.21 -10.50
N GLY A 679 44.17 117.17 -10.46
CA GLY A 679 44.97 117.46 -9.27
C GLY A 679 45.65 116.26 -8.59
N THR A 680 46.98 116.32 -8.53
CA THR A 680 47.95 115.42 -7.86
C THR A 680 48.00 113.96 -8.30
N ALA A 681 49.22 113.41 -8.38
CA ALA A 681 49.52 112.08 -8.88
C ALA A 681 48.86 110.99 -8.02
N LEU A 682 47.62 110.64 -8.36
CA LEU A 682 47.00 109.38 -7.97
C LEU A 682 47.78 108.24 -8.62
N ASP A 683 48.10 107.20 -7.85
CA ASP A 683 48.61 105.99 -8.46
C ASP A 683 47.52 105.30 -9.31
N SER A 684 47.92 104.36 -10.15
CA SER A 684 47.01 103.68 -11.07
C SER A 684 45.92 102.88 -10.35
N GLU A 685 46.16 102.41 -9.13
CA GLU A 685 45.20 101.63 -8.34
C GLU A 685 44.11 102.55 -7.76
N ALA A 686 44.52 103.66 -7.14
CA ALA A 686 43.60 104.68 -6.62
C ALA A 686 42.74 105.34 -7.73
N TYR A 687 43.30 105.53 -8.93
CA TYR A 687 42.53 106.02 -10.08
C TYR A 687 41.49 104.98 -10.55
N PHE A 688 41.88 103.71 -10.58
CA PHE A 688 40.99 102.62 -10.97
C PHE A 688 39.87 102.41 -9.95
N ASP A 689 40.17 102.48 -8.66
CA ASP A 689 39.19 102.39 -7.57
C ASP A 689 38.19 103.55 -7.61
N LEU A 690 38.67 104.79 -7.83
CA LEU A 690 37.80 105.95 -7.97
C LEU A 690 36.87 105.79 -9.19
N MET A 691 37.42 105.34 -10.31
CA MET A 691 36.64 105.10 -11.53
C MET A 691 35.57 104.03 -11.31
N ASN A 692 35.92 102.91 -10.66
CA ASN A 692 34.97 101.85 -10.32
C ASN A 692 33.89 102.34 -9.36
N GLU A 693 34.24 103.13 -8.33
CA GLU A 693 33.25 103.70 -7.41
C GLU A 693 32.26 104.62 -8.15
N GLN A 694 32.74 105.43 -9.10
CA GLN A 694 31.86 106.26 -9.92
C GLN A 694 31.02 105.44 -10.89
N PHE A 695 31.60 104.39 -11.48
CA PHE A 695 30.87 103.47 -12.34
C PHE A 695 29.76 102.76 -11.57
N ASP A 696 30.01 102.23 -10.38
CA ASP A 696 28.99 101.57 -9.56
C ASP A 696 27.81 102.51 -9.27
N ARG A 697 28.07 103.77 -8.91
CA ARG A 697 27.01 104.78 -8.70
C ARG A 697 26.19 105.05 -9.96
N ILE A 698 26.84 105.10 -11.12
CA ILE A 698 26.16 105.26 -12.41
C ILE A 698 25.37 104.00 -12.74
N PHE A 699 25.92 102.81 -12.50
CA PHE A 699 25.27 101.54 -12.81
C PHE A 699 23.99 101.39 -12.00
N ASP A 700 24.04 101.67 -10.70
CA ASP A 700 22.87 101.69 -9.83
C ASP A 700 21.78 102.63 -10.35
N LEU A 701 22.18 103.83 -10.83
CA LEU A 701 21.23 104.81 -11.37
C LEU A 701 20.63 104.35 -12.71
N VAL A 702 21.45 103.77 -13.58
CA VAL A 702 21.03 103.24 -14.90
C VAL A 702 20.10 102.05 -14.69
N GLU A 703 20.45 101.09 -13.84
CA GLU A 703 19.65 99.91 -13.53
C GLU A 703 18.31 100.29 -12.89
N LYS A 704 18.32 101.21 -11.90
CA LYS A 704 17.10 101.72 -11.26
C LYS A 704 16.12 102.34 -12.25
N ASN A 705 16.62 102.95 -13.32
CA ASN A 705 15.81 103.57 -14.36
C ASN A 705 15.62 102.68 -15.61
N ARG A 706 16.02 101.40 -15.55
CA ARG A 706 15.96 100.44 -16.66
C ARG A 706 16.68 100.92 -17.93
N GLY A 707 17.76 101.68 -17.76
CA GLY A 707 18.67 102.05 -18.85
C GLY A 707 19.64 100.91 -19.18
N ILE A 708 20.34 101.05 -20.30
CA ILE A 708 21.34 100.08 -20.76
C ILE A 708 22.66 100.81 -20.96
N ILE A 709 23.75 100.21 -20.49
CA ILE A 709 25.09 100.68 -20.78
C ILE A 709 25.57 99.98 -22.04
N GLU A 710 25.76 100.75 -23.10
CA GLU A 710 26.20 100.23 -24.39
C GLU A 710 27.73 100.14 -24.47
N ARG A 711 28.43 101.07 -23.82
CA ARG A 711 29.89 101.18 -23.87
C ARG A 711 30.45 101.87 -22.62
N PHE A 712 31.63 101.42 -22.20
CA PHE A 712 32.48 102.05 -21.19
C PHE A 712 33.56 102.90 -21.84
#